data_AF-A0A8H7U564-F1
#
_entry.id   AF-A0A8H7U564-F1
#
_cell.length_a   1.000
_cell.length_b   1.000
_cell.length_c   1.000
_cell.angle_alpha   90.00
_cell.angle_beta   90.00
_cell.angle_gamma   90.00
#
_symmetry.space_group_name_H-M   'P 1'
#
loop_
_entity.id
_entity.type
_entity.pdbx_description
1 polymer ?
#
loop_
_entity_poly.entity_id
_entity_poly.type
_entity_poly.pdbx_seq_one_letter_code
_entity_poly.pdbx_strand_id
1 'polypeptide(L)'
;MKFHIDDLPVVFPYDRIYPEQYAYMCDLKRTLDATGHCVLEMPSGTGKTVSLLSLIVSYQQFYPAKRKLIYCSRTVPEIEKALEELKRLMAYRVSCAETDEEKKKEESFYGLGLTSRKNLCIHPEVAKEKKGKVVDARCRDLTNSAVCEKGRQNPGSVELCDWHENLGKLEPGSIIPPGIWTLADVLQYGRDNTICPYFTVRRMLTQMPFVDVVIYSFHYLLDPKVAEQVSKEMSKDAIVVFDEAHNIDNVCIESLSIDLTRPMLDSAARSVGKLGDKIDEIKKTDASKLQDEYAKLVEGLQDAANDEDAFMSNPVLPEDLLKEAIPGNIRKAEHFVAFLKRFVEYLKTRMRVLHVVAETPLSFLQHLKDITYIERRPLRFCAERLQSLVRTLELSRIDEYSALQKVATFATLVATYEKGFLLILEPFETDNATVPNPIFHLTCLDPAIAIKPVFERFSSVVITSGTISPLDMYPKMLQFQPVVQESYAMTLTRNSFLPLVITRGSDQVAISSRFEVRNDPAVVRNFGSILIEYSKIVPDGIVAFFPSYLYMESIVAAWNDMGILNEVWKHKLIFVETPDANETSIALENYRRACDNGRGAVLLSVARGKVSEGIDFDHNYGRAVIMFGVPYQYTESRILKARLEYLRDAYRIRESEFLGFDAMRNAAQCVGRVLRGKTDWGLMVFADKRFARADKRAKLPRWINQYITETASNLSTDMALTLSKLFMRTISQNPNENQTGISLWRLEDIEKAQAKQRELALEAEQQHGEPMDEDDEYGDGGLDDRMLADVDLDV
;
A
#
# COMPACT_ATOMS: atom_id res chain seq x y z
N MET A 1 -1.02 -16.38 26.35
CA MET A 1 -2.09 -16.02 27.29
C MET A 1 -3.45 -16.34 26.66
N LYS A 2 -4.43 -16.84 27.44
CA LYS A 2 -5.82 -17.04 27.00
C LYS A 2 -6.74 -16.15 27.82
N PHE A 3 -7.51 -15.27 27.17
CA PHE A 3 -8.48 -14.39 27.83
C PHE A 3 -9.73 -14.28 26.95
N HIS A 4 -10.83 -13.74 27.49
CA HIS A 4 -12.08 -13.58 26.75
C HIS A 4 -12.25 -12.13 26.33
N ILE A 5 -12.77 -11.88 25.12
CA ILE A 5 -13.32 -10.58 24.73
C ILE A 5 -14.81 -10.83 24.49
N ASP A 6 -15.65 -10.31 25.37
CA ASP A 6 -17.06 -10.69 25.49
C ASP A 6 -17.21 -12.22 25.63
N ASP A 7 -17.74 -12.88 24.59
CA ASP A 7 -17.97 -14.31 24.47
C ASP A 7 -16.83 -15.05 23.74
N LEU A 8 -15.90 -14.33 23.09
CA LEU A 8 -14.86 -14.91 22.26
C LEU A 8 -13.58 -15.24 23.07
N PRO A 9 -13.15 -16.51 23.17
CA PRO A 9 -11.87 -16.87 23.76
C PRO A 9 -10.73 -16.53 22.79
N VAL A 10 -9.86 -15.60 23.18
CA VAL A 10 -8.69 -15.16 22.40
C VAL A 10 -7.43 -15.81 22.96
N VAL A 11 -6.67 -16.46 22.08
CA VAL A 11 -5.33 -17.00 22.39
C VAL A 11 -4.28 -16.07 21.84
N PHE A 12 -3.50 -15.45 22.73
CA PHE A 12 -2.44 -14.51 22.40
C PHE A 12 -1.06 -15.15 22.63
N PRO A 13 -0.10 -15.04 21.69
CA PRO A 13 1.14 -15.84 21.70
C PRO A 13 2.23 -15.32 22.66
N TYR A 14 1.86 -14.42 23.58
CA TYR A 14 2.73 -13.86 24.60
C TYR A 14 2.05 -13.91 25.97
N ASP A 15 2.86 -13.84 27.03
CA ASP A 15 2.41 -13.89 28.43
C ASP A 15 1.92 -12.54 28.96
N ARG A 16 2.07 -11.47 28.17
CA ARG A 16 1.65 -10.11 28.51
C ARG A 16 1.12 -9.42 27.27
N ILE A 17 0.19 -8.50 27.48
CA ILE A 17 -0.44 -7.71 26.41
C ILE A 17 -0.33 -6.21 26.73
N TYR A 18 -0.36 -5.36 25.71
CA TYR A 18 -0.49 -3.92 25.89
C TYR A 18 -1.98 -3.50 26.02
N PRO A 19 -2.29 -2.47 26.83
CA PRO A 19 -3.65 -1.92 26.93
C PRO A 19 -4.25 -1.56 25.56
N GLU A 20 -3.45 -0.92 24.71
CA GLU A 20 -3.84 -0.54 23.35
C GLU A 20 -4.10 -1.73 22.43
N GLN A 21 -3.39 -2.86 22.62
CA GLN A 21 -3.68 -4.09 21.86
C GLN A 21 -5.03 -4.67 22.26
N TYR A 22 -5.37 -4.64 23.56
CA TYR A 22 -6.67 -5.10 24.04
C TYR A 22 -7.81 -4.24 23.48
N ALA A 23 -7.68 -2.91 23.56
CA ALA A 23 -8.66 -1.99 22.99
C ALA A 23 -8.83 -2.20 21.47
N TYR A 24 -7.71 -2.33 20.75
CA TYR A 24 -7.70 -2.65 19.31
C TYR A 24 -8.49 -3.92 18.98
N MET A 25 -8.31 -4.99 19.77
CA MET A 25 -9.03 -6.23 19.54
C MET A 25 -10.52 -6.14 19.88
N CYS A 26 -10.92 -5.34 20.88
CA CYS A 26 -12.33 -5.12 21.20
C CYS A 26 -13.06 -4.43 20.04
N ASP A 27 -12.48 -3.34 19.52
CA ASP A 27 -13.06 -2.58 18.42
C ASP A 27 -13.01 -3.33 17.07
N LEU A 28 -11.98 -4.14 16.86
CA LEU A 28 -11.92 -5.06 15.73
C LEU A 28 -13.03 -6.13 15.84
N LYS A 29 -13.28 -6.72 17.02
CA LYS A 29 -14.39 -7.67 17.24
C LYS A 29 -15.73 -7.01 16.94
N ARG A 30 -15.99 -5.82 17.49
CA ARG A 30 -17.21 -5.03 17.21
C ARG A 30 -17.46 -4.84 15.70
N THR A 31 -16.39 -4.57 14.94
CA THR A 31 -16.49 -4.42 13.49
C THR A 31 -16.87 -5.73 12.79
N LEU A 32 -16.26 -6.84 13.18
CA LEU A 32 -16.52 -8.16 12.60
C LEU A 32 -17.94 -8.67 12.92
N ASP A 33 -18.43 -8.39 14.14
CA ASP A 33 -19.77 -8.72 14.59
C ASP A 33 -20.84 -7.90 13.86
N ALA A 34 -20.57 -6.61 13.61
CA ALA A 34 -21.46 -5.73 12.85
C ALA A 34 -21.42 -5.96 11.32
N THR A 35 -20.54 -6.84 10.81
CA THR A 35 -20.32 -7.08 9.37
C THR A 35 -20.09 -5.78 8.58
N GLY A 36 -19.22 -4.91 9.10
CA GLY A 36 -18.91 -3.63 8.46
C GLY A 36 -17.43 -3.40 8.21
N HIS A 37 -17.10 -2.20 7.72
CA HIS A 37 -15.72 -1.76 7.51
C HIS A 37 -15.22 -0.94 8.70
N CYS A 38 -13.91 -0.90 8.92
CA CYS A 38 -13.32 -0.04 9.95
C CYS A 38 -12.01 0.59 9.53
N VAL A 39 -11.67 1.70 10.20
CA VAL A 39 -10.40 2.40 10.07
C VAL A 39 -9.77 2.51 11.46
N LEU A 40 -8.65 1.83 11.68
CA LEU A 40 -8.01 1.72 12.99
C LEU A 40 -6.56 2.22 12.93
N GLU A 41 -6.27 3.31 13.66
CA GLU A 41 -4.91 3.84 13.81
C GLU A 41 -4.23 3.22 15.04
N MET A 42 -3.28 2.31 14.82
CA MET A 42 -2.54 1.63 15.88
C MET A 42 -1.05 2.02 15.83
N PRO A 43 -0.48 2.63 16.88
CA PRO A 43 0.90 3.11 16.89
C PRO A 43 1.94 2.05 16.49
N SER A 44 2.98 2.47 15.76
CA SER A 44 4.08 1.59 15.36
C SER A 44 4.78 0.97 16.57
N GLY A 45 5.18 -0.31 16.46
CA GLY A 45 5.89 -1.02 17.52
C GLY A 45 5.01 -1.58 18.65
N THR A 46 3.69 -1.50 18.53
CA THR A 46 2.73 -2.07 19.51
C THR A 46 2.30 -3.50 19.19
N GLY A 47 2.88 -4.16 18.18
CA GLY A 47 2.51 -5.54 17.83
C GLY A 47 1.13 -5.68 17.16
N LYS A 48 0.85 -4.77 16.21
CA LYS A 48 -0.41 -4.69 15.46
C LYS A 48 -0.79 -5.96 14.72
N THR A 49 0.16 -6.53 13.99
CA THR A 49 -0.04 -7.74 13.19
C THR A 49 -0.37 -8.92 14.10
N VAL A 50 0.39 -9.12 15.19
CA VAL A 50 0.09 -10.14 16.21
C VAL A 50 -1.32 -9.99 16.80
N SER A 51 -1.73 -8.79 17.24
CA SER A 51 -3.05 -8.59 17.84
C SER A 51 -4.17 -8.87 16.84
N LEU A 52 -4.00 -8.43 15.60
CA LEU A 52 -4.96 -8.65 14.53
C LEU A 52 -5.09 -10.14 14.19
N LEU A 53 -3.98 -10.85 13.96
CA LEU A 53 -3.99 -12.27 13.65
C LEU A 53 -4.56 -13.10 14.81
N SER A 54 -4.20 -12.77 16.06
CA SER A 54 -4.68 -13.48 17.25
C SER A 54 -6.20 -13.41 17.38
N LEU A 55 -6.79 -12.23 17.15
CA LEU A 55 -8.24 -12.07 17.20
C LEU A 55 -8.92 -12.79 16.03
N ILE A 56 -8.48 -12.55 14.79
CA ILE A 56 -9.17 -13.09 13.62
C ILE A 56 -9.12 -14.62 13.59
N VAL A 57 -7.97 -15.23 13.91
CA VAL A 57 -7.86 -16.70 13.98
C VAL A 57 -8.79 -17.25 15.08
N SER A 58 -8.85 -16.57 16.24
CA SER A 58 -9.78 -16.97 17.31
C SER A 58 -11.24 -16.84 16.86
N TYR A 59 -11.57 -15.77 16.14
CA TYR A 59 -12.90 -15.54 15.56
C TYR A 59 -13.30 -16.63 14.56
N GLN A 60 -12.40 -16.99 13.63
CA GLN A 60 -12.59 -18.04 12.62
C GLN A 60 -12.84 -19.42 13.25
N GLN A 61 -12.21 -19.71 14.39
CA GLN A 61 -12.32 -21.02 15.03
C GLN A 61 -13.51 -21.14 15.99
N PHE A 62 -13.95 -20.02 16.58
CA PHE A 62 -15.08 -19.96 17.49
C PHE A 62 -16.41 -19.97 16.74
N TYR A 63 -16.54 -19.15 15.69
CA TYR A 63 -17.76 -19.08 14.91
C TYR A 63 -17.80 -20.16 13.81
N PRO A 64 -18.95 -20.83 13.60
CA PRO A 64 -19.07 -21.91 12.61
C PRO A 64 -18.98 -21.41 11.15
N ALA A 65 -19.24 -20.11 10.92
CA ALA A 65 -19.07 -19.48 9.62
C ALA A 65 -17.57 -19.33 9.31
N LYS A 66 -17.02 -20.23 8.49
CA LYS A 66 -15.63 -20.18 8.03
C LYS A 66 -15.41 -18.98 7.09
N ARG A 67 -15.11 -17.82 7.68
CA ARG A 67 -14.69 -16.62 6.95
C ARG A 67 -13.20 -16.72 6.64
N LYS A 68 -12.80 -16.66 5.37
CA LYS A 68 -11.38 -16.63 4.97
C LYS A 68 -10.76 -15.27 5.35
N LEU A 69 -9.53 -15.27 5.85
CA LEU A 69 -8.76 -14.05 6.10
C LEU A 69 -7.88 -13.74 4.89
N ILE A 70 -8.03 -12.54 4.36
CA ILE A 70 -7.20 -11.98 3.30
C ILE A 70 -6.37 -10.86 3.94
N TYR A 71 -5.10 -11.13 4.18
CA TYR A 71 -4.13 -10.16 4.67
C TYR A 71 -3.39 -9.51 3.51
N CYS A 72 -3.56 -8.22 3.34
CA CYS A 72 -2.91 -7.44 2.31
C CYS A 72 -1.82 -6.57 2.95
N SER A 73 -0.57 -6.75 2.52
CA SER A 73 0.55 -5.89 2.90
C SER A 73 1.10 -5.15 1.69
N ARG A 74 1.99 -4.17 1.89
CA ARG A 74 2.58 -3.45 0.75
C ARG A 74 3.79 -4.18 0.19
N THR A 75 4.74 -4.55 1.05
CA THR A 75 6.06 -5.07 0.63
C THR A 75 6.23 -6.56 0.88
N VAL A 76 7.11 -7.22 0.12
CA VAL A 76 7.42 -8.66 0.28
C VAL A 76 7.99 -8.98 1.66
N PRO A 77 8.92 -8.18 2.25
CA PRO A 77 9.39 -8.44 3.61
C PRO A 77 8.29 -8.39 4.66
N GLU A 78 7.28 -7.53 4.51
CA GLU A 78 6.14 -7.50 5.44
C GLU A 78 5.27 -8.75 5.30
N ILE A 79 5.08 -9.27 4.07
CA ILE A 79 4.38 -10.54 3.83
C ILE A 79 5.11 -11.68 4.56
N GLU A 80 6.44 -11.75 4.46
CA GLU A 80 7.23 -12.76 5.17
C GLU A 80 7.10 -12.63 6.70
N LYS A 81 7.22 -11.40 7.24
CA LYS A 81 7.03 -11.14 8.67
C LYS A 81 5.65 -11.57 9.16
N ALA A 82 4.59 -11.26 8.43
CA ALA A 82 3.23 -11.65 8.79
C ALA A 82 3.04 -13.18 8.78
N LEU A 83 3.68 -13.89 7.84
CA LEU A 83 3.66 -15.36 7.79
C LEU A 83 4.43 -15.97 8.98
N GLU A 84 5.58 -15.41 9.35
CA GLU A 84 6.35 -15.84 10.52
C GLU A 84 5.57 -15.62 11.83
N GLU A 85 4.91 -14.47 11.98
CA GLU A 85 4.05 -14.18 13.13
C GLU A 85 2.86 -15.14 13.21
N LEU A 86 2.23 -15.44 12.07
CA LEU A 86 1.16 -16.44 12.01
C LEU A 86 1.67 -17.84 12.40
N LYS A 87 2.87 -18.23 11.93
CA LYS A 87 3.52 -19.51 12.26
C LYS A 87 3.77 -19.62 13.76
N ARG A 88 4.25 -18.55 14.39
CA ARG A 88 4.44 -18.48 15.85
C ARG A 88 3.12 -18.56 16.61
N LEU A 89 2.08 -17.87 16.13
CA LEU A 89 0.76 -17.89 16.73
C LEU A 89 0.20 -19.32 16.75
N MET A 90 0.17 -20.01 15.61
CA MET A 90 -0.37 -21.37 15.55
C MET A 90 0.46 -22.37 16.35
N ALA A 91 1.80 -22.26 16.34
CA ALA A 91 2.65 -23.10 17.18
C ALA A 91 2.31 -22.94 18.68
N TYR A 92 2.03 -21.71 19.11
CA TYR A 92 1.59 -21.43 20.48
C TYR A 92 0.18 -21.98 20.76
N ARG A 93 -0.76 -21.88 19.80
CA ARG A 93 -2.09 -22.45 19.94
C ARG A 93 -2.06 -23.98 20.10
N VAL A 94 -1.24 -24.66 19.29
CA VAL A 94 -1.01 -26.11 19.39
C VAL A 94 -0.43 -26.50 20.75
N SER A 95 0.46 -25.69 21.34
CA SER A 95 0.99 -25.97 22.69
C SER A 95 0.00 -25.66 23.82
N CYS A 96 -1.03 -24.85 23.56
CA CYS A 96 -2.09 -24.53 24.51
C CYS A 96 -3.34 -25.42 24.38
N ALA A 97 -3.42 -26.29 23.35
CA ALA A 97 -4.54 -27.20 23.17
C ALA A 97 -4.57 -28.26 24.28
N GLU A 98 -5.72 -28.43 24.94
CA GLU A 98 -5.88 -29.35 26.08
C GLU A 98 -6.30 -30.75 25.62
N THR A 99 -6.99 -30.84 24.48
CA THR A 99 -7.48 -32.10 23.91
C THR A 99 -6.77 -32.46 22.59
N ASP A 100 -6.66 -33.76 22.30
CA ASP A 100 -6.09 -34.25 21.04
C ASP A 100 -6.92 -33.82 19.81
N GLU A 101 -8.22 -33.60 19.99
CA GLU A 101 -9.11 -33.11 18.93
C GLU A 101 -8.87 -31.64 18.61
N GLU A 102 -8.74 -30.78 19.63
CA GLU A 102 -8.33 -29.38 19.45
C GLU A 102 -6.96 -29.28 18.81
N LYS A 103 -6.02 -30.11 19.25
CA LYS A 103 -4.67 -30.14 18.70
C LYS A 103 -4.67 -30.48 17.20
N LYS A 104 -5.43 -31.50 16.78
CA LYS A 104 -5.61 -31.83 15.36
C LYS A 104 -6.30 -30.72 14.59
N LYS A 105 -7.27 -30.02 15.19
CA LYS A 105 -7.95 -28.87 14.57
C LYS A 105 -6.96 -27.73 14.32
N GLU A 106 -6.13 -27.39 15.30
CA GLU A 106 -5.10 -26.35 15.18
C GLU A 106 -3.99 -26.74 14.20
N GLU A 107 -3.60 -28.01 14.15
CA GLU A 107 -2.64 -28.54 13.15
C GLU A 107 -3.20 -28.53 11.73
N SER A 108 -4.53 -28.65 11.58
CA SER A 108 -5.20 -28.65 10.26
C SER A 108 -5.34 -27.27 9.61
N PHE A 109 -4.81 -26.21 10.22
CA PHE A 109 -4.93 -24.83 9.77
C PHE A 109 -4.01 -24.50 8.58
N TYR A 110 -4.54 -23.82 7.57
CA TYR A 110 -3.77 -23.47 6.37
C TYR A 110 -3.47 -21.97 6.29
N GLY A 111 -2.18 -21.64 6.26
CA GLY A 111 -1.68 -20.28 6.00
C GLY A 111 -0.74 -20.25 4.81
N LEU A 112 -1.04 -19.42 3.81
CA LEU A 112 -0.26 -19.34 2.56
C LEU A 112 0.14 -17.91 2.23
N GLY A 113 1.41 -17.74 1.81
CA GLY A 113 1.92 -16.51 1.21
C GLY A 113 1.89 -16.54 -0.30
N LEU A 114 1.34 -15.50 -0.94
CA LEU A 114 1.34 -15.32 -2.39
C LEU A 114 2.15 -14.09 -2.79
N THR A 115 3.10 -14.29 -3.71
CA THR A 115 3.91 -13.22 -4.31
C THR A 115 4.10 -13.43 -5.81
N SER A 116 4.92 -12.58 -6.45
CA SER A 116 5.19 -12.64 -7.88
C SER A 116 5.97 -13.89 -8.30
N ARG A 117 5.85 -14.28 -9.58
CA ARG A 117 6.62 -15.38 -10.18
C ARG A 117 8.12 -15.20 -10.01
N LYS A 118 8.62 -13.96 -10.02
CA LYS A 118 10.04 -13.65 -9.78
C LYS A 118 10.55 -14.20 -8.44
N ASN A 119 9.72 -14.23 -7.40
CA ASN A 119 10.13 -14.66 -6.07
C ASN A 119 9.89 -16.16 -5.85
N LEU A 120 8.97 -16.77 -6.59
CA LEU A 120 8.56 -18.18 -6.41
C LEU A 120 9.05 -19.12 -7.53
N CYS A 121 9.75 -18.61 -8.55
CA CYS A 121 10.27 -19.44 -9.64
C CYS A 121 11.57 -20.15 -9.24
N ILE A 122 11.63 -21.46 -9.48
CA ILE A 122 12.81 -22.31 -9.24
C ILE A 122 13.48 -22.80 -10.53
N HIS A 123 12.89 -22.52 -11.70
CA HIS A 123 13.45 -22.94 -12.99
C HIS A 123 14.80 -22.23 -13.24
N PRO A 124 15.91 -22.95 -13.49
CA PRO A 124 17.26 -22.41 -13.46
C PRO A 124 17.52 -21.32 -14.51
N GLU A 125 16.84 -21.37 -15.66
CA GLU A 125 16.97 -20.35 -16.70
C GLU A 125 16.10 -19.11 -16.43
N VAL A 126 14.85 -19.33 -16.00
CA VAL A 126 13.89 -18.25 -15.80
C VAL A 126 14.20 -17.47 -14.52
N ALA A 127 14.66 -18.16 -13.46
CA ALA A 127 14.98 -17.53 -12.18
C ALA A 127 16.20 -16.57 -12.24
N LYS A 128 17.04 -16.67 -13.27
CA LYS A 128 18.18 -15.76 -13.49
C LYS A 128 17.75 -14.37 -13.97
N GLU A 129 16.54 -14.25 -14.50
CA GLU A 129 16.05 -12.99 -15.07
C GLU A 129 15.74 -11.96 -13.98
N LYS A 130 16.29 -10.74 -14.13
CA LYS A 130 16.13 -9.68 -13.11
C LYS A 130 14.76 -9.00 -13.17
N LYS A 131 14.12 -8.98 -14.34
CA LYS A 131 12.87 -8.23 -14.61
C LYS A 131 11.67 -9.16 -14.51
N GLY A 132 10.71 -8.83 -13.64
CA GLY A 132 9.49 -9.64 -13.42
C GLY A 132 8.69 -9.90 -14.69
N LYS A 133 8.50 -8.89 -15.56
CA LYS A 133 7.75 -9.05 -16.82
C LYS A 133 8.37 -10.09 -17.78
N VAL A 134 9.70 -10.22 -17.75
CA VAL A 134 10.42 -11.21 -18.57
C VAL A 134 10.26 -12.60 -17.98
N VAL A 135 10.34 -12.72 -16.65
CA VAL A 135 10.03 -13.95 -15.92
C VAL A 135 8.62 -14.44 -16.25
N ASP A 136 7.64 -13.55 -16.23
CA ASP A 136 6.24 -13.90 -16.51
C ASP A 136 6.06 -14.41 -17.95
N ALA A 137 6.68 -13.74 -18.92
CA ALA A 137 6.64 -14.13 -20.34
C ALA A 137 7.30 -15.51 -20.54
N ARG A 138 8.54 -15.69 -20.07
CA ARG A 138 9.26 -16.96 -20.19
C ARG A 138 8.55 -18.12 -19.50
N CYS A 139 8.01 -17.88 -18.30
CA CYS A 139 7.22 -18.87 -17.59
C CYS A 139 6.01 -19.31 -18.43
N ARG A 140 5.33 -18.37 -19.10
CA ARG A 140 4.21 -18.69 -19.99
C ARG A 140 4.66 -19.46 -21.22
N ASP A 141 5.78 -19.10 -21.84
CA ASP A 141 6.28 -19.80 -23.04
C ASP A 141 6.44 -21.30 -22.77
N LEU A 142 6.79 -21.67 -21.52
CA LEU A 142 6.96 -23.05 -21.05
C LEU A 142 5.68 -23.72 -20.50
N THR A 143 4.64 -22.94 -20.18
CA THR A 143 3.42 -23.42 -19.49
C THR A 143 2.12 -23.18 -20.26
N ASN A 144 2.21 -22.60 -21.45
CA ASN A 144 1.06 -22.35 -22.31
C ASN A 144 0.37 -23.67 -22.67
N SER A 145 -0.96 -23.76 -22.53
CA SER A 145 -1.74 -24.97 -22.80
C SER A 145 -1.46 -25.58 -24.17
N ALA A 146 -1.45 -24.76 -25.23
CA ALA A 146 -1.14 -25.22 -26.59
C ALA A 146 0.28 -25.80 -26.72
N VAL A 147 1.23 -25.29 -25.93
CA VAL A 147 2.62 -25.79 -25.91
C VAL A 147 2.69 -27.10 -25.12
N CYS A 148 2.05 -27.17 -23.95
CA CYS A 148 1.93 -28.37 -23.14
C CYS A 148 1.25 -29.50 -23.93
N GLU A 149 0.17 -29.22 -24.66
CA GLU A 149 -0.51 -30.20 -25.52
C GLU A 149 0.38 -30.70 -26.65
N LYS A 150 1.09 -29.80 -27.35
CA LYS A 150 2.04 -30.19 -28.41
C LYS A 150 3.19 -31.04 -27.85
N GLY A 151 3.72 -30.67 -26.69
CA GLY A 151 4.77 -31.42 -26.01
C GLY A 151 4.30 -32.79 -25.50
N ARG A 152 3.03 -32.92 -25.09
CA ARG A 152 2.41 -34.21 -24.71
C ARG A 152 2.14 -35.11 -25.92
N GLN A 153 1.70 -34.53 -27.05
CA GLN A 153 1.46 -35.27 -28.29
C GLN A 153 2.78 -35.72 -28.95
N ASN A 154 3.80 -34.85 -28.96
CA ASN A 154 5.12 -35.10 -29.54
C ASN A 154 6.23 -34.80 -28.50
N PRO A 155 6.60 -35.77 -27.66
CA PRO A 155 7.65 -35.62 -26.66
C PRO A 155 8.99 -35.18 -27.30
N GLY A 156 9.55 -34.05 -26.84
CA GLY A 156 10.82 -33.50 -27.32
C GLY A 156 10.71 -32.46 -28.45
N SER A 157 9.50 -32.14 -28.92
CA SER A 157 9.30 -31.10 -29.94
C SER A 157 9.39 -29.66 -29.39
N VAL A 158 9.03 -29.46 -28.12
CA VAL A 158 9.05 -28.16 -27.43
C VAL A 158 9.55 -28.34 -26.01
N GLU A 159 10.30 -27.36 -25.50
CA GLU A 159 10.74 -27.32 -24.11
C GLU A 159 9.56 -27.02 -23.17
N LEU A 160 9.38 -27.84 -22.15
CA LEU A 160 8.34 -27.71 -21.13
C LEU A 160 8.98 -27.47 -19.76
N CYS A 161 8.19 -26.92 -18.84
CA CYS A 161 8.61 -26.80 -17.45
C CYS A 161 8.32 -28.11 -16.69
N ASP A 162 9.37 -28.87 -16.38
CA ASP A 162 9.26 -30.14 -15.62
C ASP A 162 8.49 -29.98 -14.31
N TRP A 163 8.75 -28.89 -13.58
CA TRP A 163 8.08 -28.57 -12.31
C TRP A 163 6.58 -28.32 -12.45
N HIS A 164 6.13 -27.75 -13.58
CA HIS A 164 4.72 -27.49 -13.83
C HIS A 164 4.00 -28.77 -14.26
N GLU A 165 4.61 -29.57 -15.14
CA GLU A 165 4.04 -30.85 -15.59
C GLU A 165 3.92 -31.85 -14.42
N ASN A 166 4.90 -31.89 -13.52
CA ASN A 166 4.83 -32.74 -12.33
C ASN A 166 3.71 -32.31 -11.38
N LEU A 167 3.48 -31.01 -11.23
CA LEU A 167 2.32 -30.50 -10.49
C LEU A 167 0.99 -30.89 -11.16
N GLY A 168 0.96 -30.93 -12.49
CA GLY A 168 -0.19 -31.42 -13.27
C GLY A 168 -0.59 -32.88 -12.98
N LYS A 169 0.35 -33.71 -12.51
CA LYS A 169 0.12 -35.12 -12.18
C LYS A 169 -0.45 -35.33 -10.78
N LEU A 170 -0.32 -34.34 -9.90
CA LEU A 170 -0.79 -34.42 -8.52
C LEU A 170 -2.25 -34.01 -8.40
N GLU A 171 -2.99 -34.66 -7.50
CA GLU A 171 -4.36 -34.26 -7.19
C GLU A 171 -4.38 -32.92 -6.45
N PRO A 172 -5.37 -32.04 -6.74
CA PRO A 172 -5.48 -30.71 -6.13
C PRO A 172 -5.52 -30.70 -4.59
N GLY A 173 -6.06 -31.76 -3.97
CA GLY A 173 -6.30 -31.80 -2.53
C GLY A 173 -5.11 -32.21 -1.67
N SER A 174 -4.02 -32.73 -2.27
CA SER A 174 -2.89 -33.33 -1.53
C SER A 174 -1.54 -32.70 -1.88
N ILE A 175 -1.52 -31.47 -2.40
CA ILE A 175 -0.28 -30.86 -2.90
C ILE A 175 0.68 -30.52 -1.75
N ILE A 176 0.18 -29.92 -0.68
CA ILE A 176 0.94 -29.48 0.48
C ILE A 176 0.20 -29.91 1.77
N PRO A 177 0.91 -30.46 2.78
CA PRO A 177 0.28 -30.82 4.03
C PRO A 177 -0.20 -29.60 4.84
N PRO A 178 -1.14 -29.79 5.79
CA PRO A 178 -1.60 -28.74 6.68
C PRO A 178 -0.46 -28.02 7.40
N GLY A 179 -0.63 -26.72 7.61
CA GLY A 179 0.35 -25.88 8.26
C GLY A 179 0.49 -24.51 7.61
N ILE A 180 1.44 -23.74 8.14
CA ILE A 180 1.73 -22.39 7.67
C ILE A 180 3.01 -22.41 6.87
N TRP A 181 2.89 -21.93 5.64
CA TRP A 181 3.96 -21.97 4.65
C TRP A 181 4.46 -20.57 4.36
N THR A 182 5.69 -20.30 4.82
CA THR A 182 6.41 -19.09 4.40
C THR A 182 6.88 -19.21 2.95
N LEU A 183 7.25 -18.10 2.32
CA LEU A 183 7.75 -18.12 0.93
C LEU A 183 8.97 -19.03 0.77
N ALA A 184 9.88 -19.02 1.75
CA ALA A 184 11.05 -19.89 1.79
C ALA A 184 10.66 -21.37 1.96
N ASP A 185 9.68 -21.67 2.82
CA ASP A 185 9.18 -23.05 3.03
C ASP A 185 8.59 -23.62 1.73
N VAL A 186 7.76 -22.83 1.01
CA VAL A 186 7.16 -23.26 -0.28
C VAL A 186 8.24 -23.49 -1.34
N LEU A 187 9.23 -22.60 -1.43
CA LEU A 187 10.36 -22.75 -2.36
C LEU A 187 11.15 -24.02 -2.09
N GLN A 188 11.45 -24.30 -0.82
CA GLN A 188 12.18 -25.50 -0.43
C GLN A 188 11.38 -26.76 -0.72
N TYR A 189 10.10 -26.79 -0.36
CA TYR A 189 9.21 -27.91 -0.65
C TYR A 189 9.07 -28.19 -2.15
N GLY A 190 9.01 -27.13 -2.98
CA GLY A 190 8.96 -27.28 -4.43
C GLY A 190 10.25 -27.84 -5.04
N ARG A 191 11.41 -27.57 -4.42
CA ARG A 191 12.69 -28.19 -4.81
C ARG A 191 12.72 -29.67 -4.44
N ASP A 192 12.31 -30.00 -3.22
CA ASP A 192 12.37 -31.36 -2.69
C ASP A 192 11.40 -32.31 -3.40
N ASN A 193 10.21 -31.82 -3.76
CA ASN A 193 9.18 -32.61 -4.45
C ASN A 193 9.15 -32.39 -5.97
N THR A 194 10.05 -31.58 -6.53
CA THR A 194 10.11 -31.24 -7.98
C THR A 194 8.78 -30.70 -8.54
N ILE A 195 8.08 -29.86 -7.77
CA ILE A 195 6.83 -29.19 -8.16
C ILE A 195 7.02 -27.68 -8.23
N CYS A 196 6.20 -27.00 -9.05
CA CYS A 196 6.31 -25.55 -9.22
C CYS A 196 5.69 -24.78 -8.03
N PRO A 197 6.47 -24.04 -7.22
CA PRO A 197 5.97 -23.33 -6.03
C PRO A 197 4.85 -22.33 -6.35
N TYR A 198 5.01 -21.56 -7.42
CA TYR A 198 4.05 -20.52 -7.81
C TYR A 198 2.68 -21.11 -8.16
N PHE A 199 2.64 -22.12 -9.04
CA PHE A 199 1.38 -22.74 -9.43
C PHE A 199 0.79 -23.60 -8.32
N THR A 200 1.61 -24.16 -7.42
CA THR A 200 1.14 -24.83 -6.22
C THR A 200 0.33 -23.88 -5.35
N VAL A 201 0.89 -22.72 -4.97
CA VAL A 201 0.18 -21.73 -4.15
C VAL A 201 -1.08 -21.25 -4.88
N ARG A 202 -0.99 -20.97 -6.18
CA ARG A 202 -2.15 -20.56 -6.98
C ARG A 202 -3.26 -21.62 -6.95
N ARG A 203 -2.96 -22.88 -7.26
CA ARG A 203 -3.97 -23.96 -7.25
C ARG A 203 -4.57 -24.18 -5.86
N MET A 204 -3.78 -24.06 -4.80
CA MET A 204 -4.32 -24.15 -3.44
C MET A 204 -5.30 -23.02 -3.14
N LEU A 205 -5.01 -21.80 -3.59
CA LEU A 205 -5.92 -20.67 -3.41
C LEU A 205 -7.21 -20.82 -4.22
N THR A 206 -7.11 -21.36 -5.44
CA THR A 206 -8.22 -21.46 -6.39
C THR A 206 -9.12 -22.68 -6.13
N GLN A 207 -8.53 -23.84 -5.83
CA GLN A 207 -9.23 -25.13 -5.80
C GLN A 207 -9.47 -25.67 -4.38
N MET A 208 -8.81 -25.15 -3.33
CA MET A 208 -9.10 -25.53 -1.95
C MET A 208 -9.96 -24.48 -1.22
N PRO A 209 -11.22 -24.79 -0.89
CA PRO A 209 -12.06 -23.92 -0.07
C PRO A 209 -11.57 -23.81 1.39
N PHE A 210 -10.61 -24.64 1.80
CA PHE A 210 -10.14 -24.77 3.19
C PHE A 210 -8.90 -23.92 3.55
N VAL A 211 -8.43 -23.02 2.67
CA VAL A 211 -7.34 -22.09 3.05
C VAL A 211 -7.90 -21.04 4.01
N ASP A 212 -7.42 -21.01 5.25
CA ASP A 212 -7.96 -20.12 6.29
C ASP A 212 -7.37 -18.71 6.19
N VAL A 213 -6.07 -18.59 5.90
CA VAL A 213 -5.35 -17.31 5.81
C VAL A 213 -4.53 -17.21 4.54
N VAL A 214 -4.71 -16.11 3.82
CA VAL A 214 -3.96 -15.77 2.62
C VAL A 214 -3.27 -14.43 2.81
N ILE A 215 -1.95 -14.38 2.58
CA ILE A 215 -1.15 -13.15 2.72
C ILE A 215 -0.55 -12.77 1.37
N TYR A 216 -0.90 -11.59 0.84
CA TYR A 216 -0.33 -11.07 -0.42
C TYR A 216 -0.25 -9.55 -0.48
N SER A 217 0.22 -9.01 -1.61
CA SER A 217 0.39 -7.56 -1.80
C SER A 217 -0.91 -6.84 -2.19
N PHE A 218 -1.06 -5.56 -1.82
CA PHE A 218 -2.17 -4.68 -2.24
C PHE A 218 -2.53 -4.79 -3.72
N HIS A 219 -1.52 -4.88 -4.59
CA HIS A 219 -1.72 -4.95 -6.03
C HIS A 219 -2.53 -6.17 -6.47
N TYR A 220 -2.51 -7.29 -5.73
CA TYR A 220 -3.30 -8.47 -6.09
C TYR A 220 -4.80 -8.27 -5.87
N LEU A 221 -5.20 -7.30 -5.05
CA LEU A 221 -6.61 -7.01 -4.75
C LEU A 221 -7.09 -5.71 -5.42
N LEU A 222 -6.21 -4.72 -5.55
CA LEU A 222 -6.54 -3.41 -6.10
C LEU A 222 -6.23 -3.25 -7.58
N ASP A 223 -5.23 -3.99 -8.11
CA ASP A 223 -5.00 -3.98 -9.56
C ASP A 223 -6.11 -4.81 -10.21
N PRO A 224 -6.99 -4.19 -11.01
CA PRO A 224 -8.09 -4.87 -11.67
C PRO A 224 -7.68 -6.11 -12.44
N LYS A 225 -6.50 -6.04 -13.06
CA LYS A 225 -5.97 -7.12 -13.89
C LYS A 225 -5.70 -8.35 -13.02
N VAL A 226 -5.08 -8.15 -11.86
CA VAL A 226 -4.71 -9.28 -11.00
C VAL A 226 -5.89 -9.71 -10.13
N ALA A 227 -6.69 -8.73 -9.68
CA ALA A 227 -7.84 -8.93 -8.82
C ALA A 227 -8.89 -9.81 -9.50
N GLU A 228 -9.18 -9.66 -10.79
CA GLU A 228 -10.18 -10.52 -11.44
C GLU A 228 -9.80 -12.02 -11.35
N GLN A 229 -8.52 -12.36 -11.50
CA GLN A 229 -8.05 -13.73 -11.45
C GLN A 229 -8.05 -14.30 -10.03
N VAL A 230 -7.63 -13.49 -9.05
CA VAL A 230 -7.43 -13.98 -7.67
C VAL A 230 -8.70 -13.82 -6.85
N SER A 231 -9.42 -12.72 -7.04
CA SER A 231 -10.60 -12.41 -6.24
C SER A 231 -11.81 -13.22 -6.69
N LYS A 232 -12.08 -13.46 -8.00
CA LYS A 232 -13.32 -14.11 -8.50
C LYS A 232 -13.67 -15.41 -7.75
N GLU A 233 -12.66 -16.15 -7.33
CA GLU A 233 -12.80 -17.46 -6.66
C GLU A 233 -12.94 -17.34 -5.13
N MET A 234 -12.77 -16.14 -4.55
CA MET A 234 -12.90 -15.89 -3.11
C MET A 234 -14.37 -15.64 -2.71
N SER A 235 -14.75 -16.18 -1.56
CA SER A 235 -16.07 -15.95 -0.96
C SER A 235 -16.28 -14.50 -0.56
N LYS A 236 -17.52 -14.01 -0.70
CA LYS A 236 -17.94 -12.66 -0.29
C LYS A 236 -17.87 -12.44 1.22
N ASP A 237 -17.92 -13.52 1.98
CA ASP A 237 -17.85 -13.53 3.45
C ASP A 237 -16.41 -13.45 3.99
N ALA A 238 -15.41 -13.24 3.14
CA ALA A 238 -14.02 -13.09 3.56
C ALA A 238 -13.78 -11.76 4.29
N ILE A 239 -12.84 -11.78 5.24
CA ILE A 239 -12.37 -10.62 5.99
C ILE A 239 -11.12 -10.11 5.28
N VAL A 240 -11.15 -8.88 4.77
CA VAL A 240 -9.99 -8.24 4.13
C VAL A 240 -9.32 -7.30 5.12
N VAL A 241 -8.01 -7.41 5.25
CA VAL A 241 -7.19 -6.54 6.09
C VAL A 241 -6.16 -5.84 5.21
N PHE A 242 -6.21 -4.51 5.15
CA PHE A 242 -5.15 -3.69 4.58
C PHE A 242 -4.22 -3.21 5.69
N ASP A 243 -3.03 -3.80 5.74
CA ASP A 243 -1.98 -3.44 6.67
C ASP A 243 -1.04 -2.37 6.08
N GLU A 244 -0.66 -1.39 6.90
CA GLU A 244 0.10 -0.20 6.47
C GLU A 244 -0.56 0.54 5.30
N ALA A 245 -1.89 0.68 5.39
CA ALA A 245 -2.75 1.24 4.36
C ALA A 245 -2.63 2.77 4.18
N HIS A 246 -1.57 3.41 4.67
CA HIS A 246 -1.46 4.87 4.62
C HIS A 246 -1.39 5.41 3.17
N ASN A 247 -0.82 4.68 2.19
CA ASN A 247 -0.75 5.08 0.77
C ASN A 247 -1.76 4.36 -0.13
N ILE A 248 -2.86 3.85 0.42
CA ILE A 248 -3.88 3.12 -0.36
C ILE A 248 -4.45 3.95 -1.53
N ASP A 249 -4.57 5.26 -1.35
CA ASP A 249 -5.02 6.20 -2.37
C ASP A 249 -4.08 6.26 -3.58
N ASN A 250 -2.76 6.30 -3.33
CA ASN A 250 -1.77 6.32 -4.38
C ASN A 250 -1.75 4.98 -5.14
N VAL A 251 -1.87 3.85 -4.45
CA VAL A 251 -1.93 2.52 -5.08
C VAL A 251 -3.15 2.39 -6.00
N CYS A 252 -4.31 2.90 -5.57
CA CYS A 252 -5.52 2.92 -6.39
C CYS A 252 -5.33 3.76 -7.66
N ILE A 253 -4.72 4.94 -7.53
CA ILE A 253 -4.44 5.84 -8.65
C ILE A 253 -3.44 5.23 -9.63
N GLU A 254 -2.34 4.67 -9.14
CA GLU A 254 -1.30 4.04 -9.96
C GLU A 254 -1.83 2.82 -10.72
N SER A 255 -2.74 2.05 -10.12
CA SER A 255 -3.30 0.84 -10.75
C SER A 255 -4.13 1.14 -12.00
N LEU A 256 -4.78 2.31 -12.05
CA LEU A 256 -5.63 2.75 -13.17
C LEU A 256 -4.95 3.77 -14.10
N SER A 257 -3.83 4.36 -13.69
CA SER A 257 -3.11 5.34 -14.50
C SER A 257 -2.19 4.67 -15.53
N ILE A 258 -2.06 5.26 -16.71
CA ILE A 258 -1.21 4.73 -17.79
C ILE A 258 -0.40 5.84 -18.42
N ASP A 259 0.91 5.63 -18.49
CA ASP A 259 1.83 6.50 -19.21
C ASP A 259 2.23 5.88 -20.55
N LEU A 260 2.09 6.68 -21.61
CA LEU A 260 2.53 6.35 -22.96
C LEU A 260 3.74 7.23 -23.33
N THR A 261 4.83 6.60 -23.73
CA THR A 261 6.03 7.28 -24.22
C THR A 261 6.21 7.02 -25.72
N ARG A 262 6.93 7.92 -26.39
CA ARG A 262 7.20 7.79 -27.83
C ARG A 262 7.87 6.46 -28.21
N PRO A 263 8.94 5.98 -27.52
CA PRO A 263 9.54 4.68 -27.82
C PRO A 263 8.54 3.52 -27.68
N MET A 264 7.58 3.65 -26.76
CA MET A 264 6.54 2.64 -26.57
C MET A 264 5.54 2.62 -27.72
N LEU A 265 5.13 3.78 -28.24
CA LEU A 265 4.27 3.84 -29.43
C LEU A 265 4.98 3.33 -30.69
N ASP A 266 6.28 3.61 -30.85
CA ASP A 266 7.06 3.06 -31.95
C ASP A 266 7.19 1.54 -31.85
N SER A 267 7.36 1.01 -30.63
CA SER A 267 7.31 -0.43 -30.40
C SER A 267 5.92 -1.00 -30.70
N ALA A 268 4.85 -0.35 -30.25
CA ALA A 268 3.49 -0.79 -30.51
C ALA A 268 3.19 -0.84 -32.02
N ALA A 269 3.63 0.17 -32.78
CA ALA A 269 3.47 0.20 -34.24
C ALA A 269 4.18 -0.98 -34.94
N ARG A 270 5.41 -1.32 -34.50
CA ARG A 270 6.11 -2.52 -34.98
C ARG A 270 5.38 -3.81 -34.61
N SER A 271 4.89 -3.92 -33.37
CA SER A 271 4.13 -5.09 -32.91
C SER A 271 2.82 -5.27 -33.66
N VAL A 272 2.11 -4.19 -34.01
CA VAL A 272 0.91 -4.24 -34.86
C VAL A 272 1.23 -4.66 -36.30
N GLY A 273 2.39 -4.26 -36.83
CA GLY A 273 2.90 -4.73 -38.12
C GLY A 273 3.10 -6.25 -38.12
N LYS A 274 3.89 -6.76 -37.17
CA LYS A 274 4.15 -8.19 -36.96
C LYS A 274 2.86 -9.00 -36.77
N LEU A 275 1.90 -8.45 -36.03
CA LEU A 275 0.60 -9.08 -35.81
C LEU A 275 -0.16 -9.25 -37.13
N GLY A 276 -0.11 -8.24 -38.00
CA GLY A 276 -0.67 -8.32 -39.36
C GLY A 276 0.00 -9.42 -40.20
N ASP A 277 1.33 -9.45 -40.22
CA ASP A 277 2.08 -10.47 -40.98
C ASP A 277 1.74 -11.90 -40.51
N LYS A 278 1.58 -12.09 -39.19
CA LYS A 278 1.21 -13.39 -38.61
C LYS A 278 -0.21 -13.81 -38.95
N ILE A 279 -1.15 -12.86 -39.01
CA ILE A 279 -2.53 -13.13 -39.46
C ILE A 279 -2.53 -13.55 -40.93
N ASP A 280 -1.73 -12.89 -41.77
CA ASP A 280 -1.61 -13.24 -43.19
C ASP A 280 -0.97 -14.63 -43.40
N GLU A 281 -0.04 -15.02 -42.53
CA GLU A 281 0.55 -16.37 -42.50
C GLU A 281 -0.50 -17.42 -42.10
N ILE A 282 -1.22 -17.21 -40.99
CA ILE A 282 -2.24 -18.15 -40.49
C ILE A 282 -3.41 -18.27 -41.45
N LYS A 283 -3.79 -17.19 -42.15
CA LYS A 283 -4.82 -17.26 -43.18
C LYS A 283 -4.42 -18.20 -44.34
N LYS A 284 -3.13 -18.32 -44.64
CA LYS A 284 -2.61 -19.23 -45.68
C LYS A 284 -2.47 -20.66 -45.19
N THR A 285 -2.09 -20.87 -43.93
CA THR A 285 -1.84 -22.20 -43.37
C THR A 285 -3.09 -22.83 -42.76
N ASP A 286 -3.92 -22.06 -42.06
CA ASP A 286 -5.07 -22.53 -41.29
C ASP A 286 -6.14 -21.44 -41.10
N ALA A 287 -6.91 -21.18 -42.17
CA ALA A 287 -8.00 -20.21 -42.14
C ALA A 287 -9.18 -20.63 -41.23
N SER A 288 -9.27 -21.92 -40.88
CA SER A 288 -10.37 -22.46 -40.07
C SER A 288 -10.37 -21.88 -38.65
N LYS A 289 -9.19 -21.81 -38.01
CA LYS A 289 -9.01 -21.21 -36.67
C LYS A 289 -9.56 -19.78 -36.57
N LEU A 290 -9.35 -18.95 -37.60
CA LEU A 290 -9.83 -17.57 -37.63
C LEU A 290 -11.35 -17.49 -37.84
N GLN A 291 -11.94 -18.45 -38.56
CA GLN A 291 -13.39 -18.54 -38.74
C GLN A 291 -14.08 -19.03 -37.46
N ASP A 292 -13.47 -19.98 -36.75
CA ASP A 292 -13.96 -20.47 -35.46
C ASP A 292 -13.92 -19.37 -34.40
N GLU A 293 -12.84 -18.57 -34.35
CA GLU A 293 -12.78 -17.38 -33.49
C GLU A 293 -13.91 -16.39 -33.83
N TYR A 294 -14.12 -16.11 -35.13
CA TYR A 294 -15.18 -15.21 -35.56
C TYR A 294 -16.57 -15.71 -35.12
N ALA A 295 -16.84 -17.02 -35.23
CA ALA A 295 -18.09 -17.62 -34.77
C ALA A 295 -18.28 -17.44 -33.25
N LYS A 296 -17.25 -17.75 -32.46
CA LYS A 296 -17.26 -17.56 -30.99
C LYS A 296 -17.52 -16.10 -30.58
N LEU A 297 -16.97 -15.14 -31.33
CA LEU A 297 -17.20 -13.71 -31.08
C LEU A 297 -18.61 -13.23 -31.47
N VAL A 298 -19.33 -13.97 -32.33
CA VAL A 298 -20.69 -13.65 -32.76
C VAL A 298 -21.73 -14.21 -31.78
N GLU A 299 -21.51 -15.42 -31.25
CA GLU A 299 -22.39 -16.06 -30.26
C GLU A 299 -22.34 -15.37 -28.89
N GLY A 300 -21.33 -14.54 -28.65
CA GLY A 300 -21.14 -13.79 -27.42
C GLY A 300 -20.16 -14.50 -26.47
N LEU A 301 -19.45 -13.72 -25.65
CA LEU A 301 -18.34 -14.20 -24.81
C LEU A 301 -18.77 -15.07 -23.60
N GLN A 302 -19.97 -15.65 -23.59
CA GLN A 302 -20.50 -16.35 -22.40
C GLN A 302 -19.61 -17.51 -21.91
N ASP A 303 -18.84 -18.15 -22.79
CA ASP A 303 -17.99 -19.30 -22.43
C ASP A 303 -16.48 -18.99 -22.29
N ALA A 304 -16.03 -17.78 -22.58
CA ALA A 304 -14.60 -17.44 -22.48
C ALA A 304 -14.13 -17.12 -21.05
N ALA A 305 -15.07 -16.94 -20.12
CA ALA A 305 -14.82 -16.51 -18.74
C ALA A 305 -14.40 -17.63 -17.77
N ASN A 306 -14.31 -18.88 -18.25
CA ASN A 306 -14.07 -20.08 -17.44
C ASN A 306 -12.73 -20.80 -17.67
N ASP A 307 -11.83 -20.26 -18.50
CA ASP A 307 -10.53 -20.90 -18.75
C ASP A 307 -9.38 -20.32 -17.90
N GLU A 308 -8.66 -21.21 -17.21
CA GLU A 308 -7.55 -20.95 -16.28
C GLU A 308 -6.33 -20.19 -16.90
N ASP A 309 -6.32 -20.01 -18.23
CA ASP A 309 -5.26 -19.44 -19.06
C ASP A 309 -5.36 -17.92 -19.32
N ALA A 310 -6.33 -17.23 -18.71
CA ALA A 310 -6.56 -15.80 -18.91
C ALA A 310 -5.48 -14.91 -18.24
N PHE A 311 -4.25 -14.89 -18.77
CA PHE A 311 -3.14 -14.02 -18.30
C PHE A 311 -3.36 -12.52 -18.60
N MET A 312 -4.19 -12.20 -19.58
CA MET A 312 -4.67 -10.84 -19.82
C MET A 312 -6.05 -10.75 -19.18
N SER A 313 -6.28 -9.69 -18.45
CA SER A 313 -7.51 -9.49 -17.71
C SER A 313 -7.93 -8.05 -17.91
N ASN A 314 -9.24 -7.89 -17.85
CA ASN A 314 -9.89 -6.72 -18.37
C ASN A 314 -9.61 -5.52 -17.44
N PRO A 315 -9.19 -4.36 -17.95
CA PRO A 315 -9.13 -3.16 -17.11
C PRO A 315 -10.56 -2.85 -16.64
N VAL A 316 -10.83 -2.89 -15.32
CA VAL A 316 -12.15 -2.74 -14.65
C VAL A 316 -13.22 -2.34 -15.66
N LEU A 317 -13.81 -3.31 -16.34
CA LEU A 317 -15.00 -3.03 -17.10
C LEU A 317 -16.15 -3.32 -16.13
N PRO A 318 -17.13 -2.40 -15.99
CA PRO A 318 -18.40 -2.74 -15.35
C PRO A 318 -18.89 -4.11 -15.84
N GLU A 319 -19.38 -4.97 -14.94
CA GLU A 319 -19.84 -6.33 -15.28
C GLU A 319 -20.90 -6.36 -16.40
N ASP A 320 -21.58 -5.24 -16.62
CA ASP A 320 -22.54 -5.04 -17.70
C ASP A 320 -21.89 -5.02 -19.09
N LEU A 321 -20.65 -4.54 -19.21
CA LEU A 321 -19.91 -4.52 -20.48
C LEU A 321 -19.38 -5.91 -20.88
N LEU A 322 -19.06 -6.76 -19.89
CA LEU A 322 -18.61 -8.14 -20.13
C LEU A 322 -19.68 -9.02 -20.80
N LYS A 323 -20.95 -8.63 -20.69
CA LYS A 323 -22.10 -9.33 -21.27
C LYS A 323 -22.41 -8.88 -22.71
N GLU A 324 -21.81 -7.78 -23.18
CA GLU A 324 -22.04 -7.27 -24.52
C GLU A 324 -21.23 -8.02 -25.58
N ALA A 325 -21.85 -8.29 -26.73
CA ALA A 325 -21.14 -8.86 -27.87
C ALA A 325 -20.18 -7.84 -28.50
N ILE A 326 -18.99 -8.31 -28.89
CA ILE A 326 -17.99 -7.48 -29.56
C ILE A 326 -18.59 -6.82 -30.83
N PRO A 327 -18.40 -5.50 -31.04
CA PRO A 327 -18.89 -4.79 -32.22
C PRO A 327 -18.41 -5.40 -33.54
N GLY A 328 -19.32 -5.50 -34.52
CA GLY A 328 -19.07 -6.11 -35.83
C GLY A 328 -17.82 -5.57 -36.55
N ASN A 329 -17.52 -4.29 -36.38
CA ASN A 329 -16.40 -3.60 -37.04
C ASN A 329 -15.01 -4.13 -36.64
N ILE A 330 -14.88 -4.74 -35.45
CA ILE A 330 -13.60 -5.26 -34.93
C ILE A 330 -13.58 -6.80 -34.80
N ARG A 331 -14.63 -7.50 -35.25
CA ARG A 331 -14.68 -8.97 -35.22
C ARG A 331 -13.62 -9.59 -36.13
N LYS A 332 -13.49 -9.10 -37.37
CA LYS A 332 -12.46 -9.57 -38.30
C LYS A 332 -11.07 -9.08 -37.87
N ALA A 333 -10.11 -10.00 -37.79
CA ALA A 333 -8.75 -9.70 -37.34
C ALA A 333 -8.06 -8.62 -38.20
N GLU A 334 -8.24 -8.66 -39.53
CA GLU A 334 -7.69 -7.66 -40.46
C GLU A 334 -8.19 -6.24 -40.16
N HIS A 335 -9.49 -6.10 -39.92
CA HIS A 335 -10.11 -4.82 -39.60
C HIS A 335 -9.63 -4.31 -38.24
N PHE A 336 -9.46 -5.21 -37.27
CA PHE A 336 -8.93 -4.87 -35.96
C PHE A 336 -7.47 -4.40 -36.01
N VAL A 337 -6.62 -5.05 -36.81
CA VAL A 337 -5.24 -4.59 -37.04
C VAL A 337 -5.22 -3.22 -37.72
N ALA A 338 -6.04 -3.01 -38.76
CA ALA A 338 -6.14 -1.70 -39.41
C ALA A 338 -6.67 -0.61 -38.46
N PHE A 339 -7.59 -0.96 -37.58
CA PHE A 339 -8.08 -0.11 -36.49
C PHE A 339 -6.95 0.28 -35.52
N LEU A 340 -6.19 -0.70 -35.02
CA LEU A 340 -5.05 -0.47 -34.13
C LEU A 340 -3.96 0.39 -34.79
N LYS A 341 -3.63 0.14 -36.07
CA LYS A 341 -2.68 0.97 -36.83
C LYS A 341 -3.13 2.43 -36.85
N ARG A 342 -4.40 2.70 -37.19
CA ARG A 342 -4.98 4.06 -37.19
C ARG A 342 -4.91 4.71 -35.81
N PHE A 343 -5.27 3.98 -34.76
CA PHE A 343 -5.25 4.49 -33.40
C PHE A 343 -3.84 4.82 -32.91
N VAL A 344 -2.86 3.94 -33.15
CA VAL A 344 -1.45 4.17 -32.76
C VAL A 344 -0.87 5.37 -33.50
N GLU A 345 -1.14 5.52 -34.81
CA GLU A 345 -0.67 6.67 -35.57
C GLU A 345 -1.34 7.98 -35.16
N TYR A 346 -2.62 7.95 -34.76
CA TYR A 346 -3.28 9.09 -34.13
C TYR A 346 -2.59 9.50 -32.82
N LEU A 347 -2.28 8.54 -31.93
CA LEU A 347 -1.56 8.83 -30.68
C LEU A 347 -0.18 9.44 -30.96
N LYS A 348 0.57 8.89 -31.92
CA LYS A 348 1.86 9.47 -32.35
C LYS A 348 1.70 10.90 -32.88
N THR A 349 0.62 11.18 -33.59
CA THR A 349 0.32 12.51 -34.13
C THR A 349 0.01 13.49 -32.99
N ARG A 350 -0.76 13.07 -31.99
CA ARG A 350 -1.03 13.85 -30.77
C ARG A 350 0.24 14.14 -29.97
N MET A 351 1.17 13.18 -29.87
CA MET A 351 2.44 13.38 -29.16
C MET A 351 3.44 14.31 -29.86
N ARG A 352 3.13 14.83 -31.06
CA ARG A 352 3.97 15.84 -31.74
C ARG A 352 3.71 17.27 -31.28
N VAL A 353 2.67 17.49 -30.48
CA VAL A 353 2.35 18.82 -29.94
C VAL A 353 3.48 19.28 -29.01
N LEU A 354 3.93 20.53 -29.15
CA LEU A 354 5.07 21.10 -28.42
C LEU A 354 4.67 21.91 -27.18
N HIS A 355 3.38 22.03 -26.88
CA HIS A 355 2.88 22.65 -25.67
C HIS A 355 2.14 21.63 -24.81
N VAL A 356 2.08 21.90 -23.51
CA VAL A 356 1.34 21.05 -22.56
C VAL A 356 -0.15 21.15 -22.86
N VAL A 357 -0.83 20.00 -22.95
CA VAL A 357 -2.26 19.92 -23.20
C VAL A 357 -2.92 19.08 -22.11
N ALA A 358 -3.98 19.59 -21.49
CA ALA A 358 -4.83 18.84 -20.57
C ALA A 358 -6.25 18.76 -21.14
N GLU A 359 -6.76 17.55 -21.30
CA GLU A 359 -8.07 17.28 -21.92
C GLU A 359 -8.85 16.25 -21.12
N THR A 360 -10.18 16.37 -21.14
CA THR A 360 -11.06 15.33 -20.59
C THR A 360 -11.15 14.14 -21.56
N PRO A 361 -11.43 12.92 -21.07
CA PRO A 361 -11.62 11.75 -21.93
C PRO A 361 -12.67 11.98 -23.03
N LEU A 362 -13.75 12.70 -22.74
CA LEU A 362 -14.80 13.03 -23.72
C LEU A 362 -14.28 13.92 -24.85
N SER A 363 -13.54 14.97 -24.51
CA SER A 363 -12.92 15.87 -25.51
C SER A 363 -11.95 15.11 -26.40
N PHE A 364 -11.12 14.24 -25.82
CA PHE A 364 -10.20 13.39 -26.56
C PHE A 364 -10.92 12.42 -27.51
N LEU A 365 -12.00 11.78 -27.06
CA LEU A 365 -12.79 10.85 -27.86
C LEU A 365 -13.52 11.55 -29.02
N GLN A 366 -14.00 12.78 -28.82
CA GLN A 366 -14.60 13.60 -29.88
C GLN A 366 -13.55 13.92 -30.96
N HIS A 367 -12.39 14.44 -30.55
CA HIS A 367 -11.30 14.75 -31.47
C HIS A 367 -10.78 13.51 -32.22
N LEU A 368 -10.71 12.36 -31.53
CA LEU A 368 -10.36 11.08 -32.15
C LEU A 368 -11.36 10.67 -33.23
N LYS A 369 -12.67 10.82 -32.96
CA LYS A 369 -13.74 10.53 -33.92
C LYS A 369 -13.64 11.42 -35.15
N ASP A 370 -13.37 12.72 -34.97
CA ASP A 370 -13.32 13.69 -36.06
C ASP A 370 -12.14 13.44 -37.02
N ILE A 371 -10.98 13.00 -36.50
CA ILE A 371 -9.80 12.74 -37.32
C ILE A 371 -9.80 11.34 -37.94
N THR A 372 -10.16 10.32 -37.15
CA THR A 372 -9.94 8.90 -37.54
C THR A 372 -11.22 8.13 -37.85
N TYR A 373 -12.39 8.72 -37.62
CA TYR A 373 -13.70 8.06 -37.67
C TYR A 373 -13.80 6.83 -36.76
N ILE A 374 -12.98 6.78 -35.71
CA ILE A 374 -13.07 5.75 -34.69
C ILE A 374 -14.15 6.13 -33.69
N GLU A 375 -15.15 5.28 -33.55
CA GLU A 375 -16.20 5.43 -32.55
C GLU A 375 -15.75 4.98 -31.17
N ARG A 376 -16.44 5.49 -30.13
CA ARG A 376 -16.19 5.13 -28.74
C ARG A 376 -16.43 3.64 -28.45
N ARG A 377 -17.48 3.05 -29.02
CA ARG A 377 -17.91 1.69 -28.69
C ARG A 377 -16.84 0.62 -29.03
N PRO A 378 -16.23 0.60 -30.23
CA PRO A 378 -15.13 -0.31 -30.53
C PRO A 378 -13.90 -0.17 -29.62
N LEU A 379 -13.59 1.03 -29.12
CA LEU A 379 -12.44 1.24 -28.23
C LEU A 379 -12.60 0.55 -26.88
N ARG A 380 -13.83 0.41 -26.37
CA ARG A 380 -14.12 -0.27 -25.09
C ARG A 380 -13.72 -1.75 -25.12
N PHE A 381 -13.81 -2.41 -26.27
CA PHE A 381 -13.50 -3.84 -26.41
C PHE A 381 -12.07 -4.07 -26.92
N CYS A 382 -11.22 -3.04 -26.94
CA CYS A 382 -9.90 -3.13 -27.57
C CYS A 382 -8.95 -4.07 -26.81
N ALA A 383 -8.96 -4.04 -25.48
CA ALA A 383 -8.13 -4.93 -24.66
C ALA A 383 -8.55 -6.40 -24.81
N GLU A 384 -9.85 -6.67 -24.68
CA GLU A 384 -10.43 -8.01 -24.85
C GLU A 384 -10.18 -8.58 -26.25
N ARG A 385 -10.43 -7.78 -27.31
CA ARG A 385 -10.22 -8.25 -28.69
C ARG A 385 -8.76 -8.60 -28.94
N LEU A 386 -7.82 -7.80 -28.43
CA LEU A 386 -6.40 -8.09 -28.52
C LEU A 386 -6.05 -9.38 -27.78
N GLN A 387 -6.62 -9.61 -26.59
CA GLN A 387 -6.41 -10.85 -25.83
C GLN A 387 -6.91 -12.08 -26.59
N SER A 388 -8.13 -12.03 -27.12
CA SER A 388 -8.70 -13.11 -27.95
C SER A 388 -7.77 -13.44 -29.10
N LEU A 389 -7.29 -12.41 -29.80
CA LEU A 389 -6.41 -12.57 -30.95
C LEU A 389 -5.04 -13.16 -30.57
N VAL A 390 -4.43 -12.71 -29.46
CA VAL A 390 -3.17 -13.26 -28.97
C VAL A 390 -3.31 -14.74 -28.61
N ARG A 391 -4.45 -15.16 -28.06
CA ARG A 391 -4.76 -16.57 -27.76
C ARG A 391 -4.89 -17.37 -29.06
N THR A 392 -5.67 -16.89 -30.02
CA THR A 392 -5.91 -17.56 -31.30
C THR A 392 -4.64 -17.73 -32.13
N LEU A 393 -3.72 -16.75 -32.09
CA LEU A 393 -2.47 -16.79 -32.85
C LEU A 393 -1.33 -17.56 -32.15
N GLU A 394 -1.56 -18.11 -30.95
CA GLU A 394 -0.57 -18.90 -30.18
C GLU A 394 0.82 -18.23 -30.09
N LEU A 395 0.87 -16.93 -29.81
CA LEU A 395 2.13 -16.16 -29.84
C LEU A 395 3.06 -16.56 -28.68
N SER A 396 4.27 -17.01 -29.01
CA SER A 396 5.28 -17.51 -28.08
C SER A 396 6.21 -16.45 -27.47
N ARG A 397 5.93 -15.16 -27.66
CA ARG A 397 6.74 -14.03 -27.12
C ARG A 397 5.87 -12.79 -26.85
N ILE A 398 5.23 -12.78 -25.68
CA ILE A 398 4.27 -11.72 -25.29
C ILE A 398 4.97 -10.42 -24.87
N ASP A 399 6.22 -10.52 -24.43
CA ASP A 399 7.08 -9.38 -24.11
C ASP A 399 7.12 -8.34 -25.25
N GLU A 400 7.20 -8.81 -26.50
CA GLU A 400 7.20 -7.99 -27.70
C GLU A 400 5.87 -7.23 -27.93
N TYR A 401 4.76 -7.74 -27.38
CA TYR A 401 3.42 -7.14 -27.52
C TYR A 401 3.02 -6.29 -26.29
N SER A 402 3.84 -6.24 -25.25
CA SER A 402 3.55 -5.49 -24.01
C SER A 402 3.24 -4.00 -24.25
N ALA A 403 3.94 -3.36 -25.20
CA ALA A 403 3.66 -1.99 -25.62
C ALA A 403 2.27 -1.85 -26.25
N LEU A 404 1.88 -2.80 -27.11
CA LEU A 404 0.57 -2.82 -27.74
C LEU A 404 -0.55 -3.09 -26.73
N GLN A 405 -0.33 -3.99 -25.78
CA GLN A 405 -1.27 -4.28 -24.69
C GLN A 405 -1.56 -3.04 -23.85
N LYS A 406 -0.53 -2.27 -23.49
CA LYS A 406 -0.71 -1.00 -22.78
C LYS A 406 -1.51 0.02 -23.61
N VAL A 407 -1.27 0.12 -24.92
CA VAL A 407 -2.06 1.00 -25.80
C VAL A 407 -3.53 0.55 -25.89
N ALA A 408 -3.78 -0.75 -25.97
CA ALA A 408 -5.14 -1.30 -25.96
C ALA A 408 -5.86 -1.08 -24.61
N THR A 409 -5.11 -1.17 -23.50
CA THR A 409 -5.62 -0.87 -22.15
C THR A 409 -5.96 0.62 -22.03
N PHE A 410 -5.07 1.50 -22.52
CA PHE A 410 -5.31 2.94 -22.58
C PHE A 410 -6.57 3.26 -23.39
N ALA A 411 -6.74 2.67 -24.58
CA ALA A 411 -7.94 2.82 -25.42
C ALA A 411 -9.21 2.45 -24.65
N THR A 412 -9.16 1.33 -23.94
CA THR A 412 -10.28 0.79 -23.18
C THR A 412 -10.66 1.69 -22.01
N LEU A 413 -9.68 2.14 -21.21
CA LEU A 413 -9.93 3.01 -20.06
C LEU A 413 -10.49 4.37 -20.48
N VAL A 414 -9.91 5.01 -21.50
CA VAL A 414 -10.39 6.30 -22.03
C VAL A 414 -11.82 6.19 -22.56
N ALA A 415 -12.18 5.06 -23.18
CA ALA A 415 -13.52 4.85 -23.71
C ALA A 415 -14.57 4.47 -22.64
N THR A 416 -14.12 3.94 -21.51
CA THR A 416 -14.99 3.43 -20.43
C THR A 416 -15.26 4.52 -19.41
N TYR A 417 -14.20 5.13 -18.86
CA TYR A 417 -14.28 6.07 -17.76
C TYR A 417 -14.32 7.52 -18.24
N GLU A 418 -15.44 8.20 -17.98
CA GLU A 418 -15.60 9.62 -18.30
C GLU A 418 -15.25 10.54 -17.12
N LYS A 419 -15.57 10.09 -15.89
CA LYS A 419 -15.41 10.86 -14.66
C LYS A 419 -14.20 10.35 -13.89
N GLY A 420 -13.50 11.25 -13.22
CA GLY A 420 -12.34 10.90 -12.37
C GLY A 420 -11.06 10.61 -13.14
N PHE A 421 -11.01 10.85 -14.46
CA PHE A 421 -9.81 10.69 -15.28
C PHE A 421 -9.48 11.97 -16.05
N LEU A 422 -8.19 12.22 -16.24
CA LEU A 422 -7.69 13.33 -17.04
C LEU A 422 -6.54 12.86 -17.94
N LEU A 423 -6.52 13.37 -19.17
CA LEU A 423 -5.44 13.16 -20.12
C LEU A 423 -4.51 14.37 -20.11
N ILE A 424 -3.23 14.16 -19.78
CA ILE A 424 -2.20 15.21 -19.74
C ILE A 424 -1.08 14.83 -20.69
N LEU A 425 -0.82 15.66 -21.69
CA LEU A 425 0.31 15.54 -22.60
C LEU A 425 1.41 16.52 -22.18
N GLU A 426 2.54 16.00 -21.75
CA GLU A 426 3.74 16.77 -21.41
C GLU A 426 4.80 16.55 -22.49
N PRO A 427 5.13 17.57 -23.32
CA PRO A 427 6.09 17.41 -24.41
C PRO A 427 7.55 17.41 -23.96
N PHE A 428 7.83 17.96 -22.78
CA PHE A 428 9.15 18.09 -22.18
C PHE A 428 9.12 17.55 -20.75
N GLU A 429 10.21 16.91 -20.32
CA GLU A 429 10.33 16.32 -18.98
C GLU A 429 10.49 17.37 -17.88
N THR A 430 11.05 18.53 -18.21
CA THR A 430 11.13 19.69 -17.32
C THR A 430 10.90 20.95 -18.14
N ASP A 431 10.45 22.03 -17.48
CA ASP A 431 10.19 23.32 -18.15
C ASP A 431 11.44 23.91 -18.84
N ASN A 432 12.64 23.54 -18.39
CA ASN A 432 13.91 24.01 -18.94
C ASN A 432 14.51 23.08 -20.00
N ALA A 433 13.88 21.93 -20.28
CA ALA A 433 14.40 20.98 -21.25
C ALA A 433 14.15 21.47 -22.68
N THR A 434 15.20 21.46 -23.50
CA THR A 434 15.12 21.81 -24.94
C THR A 434 14.83 20.60 -25.81
N VAL A 435 15.12 19.40 -25.32
CA VAL A 435 14.90 18.15 -26.03
C VAL A 435 13.48 17.66 -25.75
N PRO A 436 12.62 17.54 -26.78
CA PRO A 436 11.27 17.04 -26.58
C PRO A 436 11.30 15.56 -26.22
N ASN A 437 10.78 15.24 -25.04
CA ASN A 437 10.57 13.88 -24.56
C ASN A 437 9.08 13.74 -24.20
N PRO A 438 8.19 13.59 -25.20
CA PRO A 438 6.77 13.64 -24.95
C PRO A 438 6.31 12.41 -24.17
N ILE A 439 5.55 12.66 -23.11
CA ILE A 439 4.86 11.65 -22.29
C ILE A 439 3.38 11.99 -22.28
N PHE A 440 2.56 10.98 -22.53
CA PHE A 440 1.11 11.12 -22.51
C PHE A 440 0.53 10.31 -21.35
N HIS A 441 0.03 11.03 -20.35
CA HIS A 441 -0.50 10.50 -19.11
C HIS A 441 -2.01 10.37 -19.20
N LEU A 442 -2.53 9.16 -19.01
CA LEU A 442 -3.90 8.94 -18.55
C LEU A 442 -3.86 8.81 -17.04
N THR A 443 -4.25 9.86 -16.33
CA THR A 443 -4.20 9.91 -14.87
C THR A 443 -5.58 9.63 -14.28
N CYS A 444 -5.65 8.66 -13.37
CA CYS A 444 -6.79 8.50 -12.48
C CYS A 444 -6.69 9.51 -11.32
N LEU A 445 -7.72 10.33 -11.12
CA LEU A 445 -7.78 11.31 -10.05
C LEU A 445 -8.61 10.80 -8.85
N ASP A 446 -9.48 9.83 -9.09
CA ASP A 446 -10.41 9.28 -8.12
C ASP A 446 -9.98 7.88 -7.64
N PRO A 447 -9.45 7.75 -6.40
CA PRO A 447 -9.07 6.45 -5.86
C PRO A 447 -10.29 5.56 -5.55
N ALA A 448 -11.48 6.13 -5.39
CA ALA A 448 -12.68 5.38 -5.04
C ALA A 448 -13.06 4.34 -6.11
N ILE A 449 -12.76 4.62 -7.39
CA ILE A 449 -13.08 3.74 -8.51
C ILE A 449 -12.41 2.36 -8.37
N ALA A 450 -11.16 2.31 -7.91
CA ALA A 450 -10.41 1.05 -7.79
C ALA A 450 -10.83 0.23 -6.56
N ILE A 451 -11.13 0.90 -5.44
CA ILE A 451 -11.44 0.23 -4.17
C ILE A 451 -12.93 -0.14 -4.05
N LYS A 452 -13.82 0.54 -4.77
CA LYS A 452 -15.27 0.32 -4.71
C LYS A 452 -15.69 -1.16 -4.86
N PRO A 453 -15.17 -1.95 -5.82
CA PRO A 453 -15.50 -3.37 -5.93
C PRO A 453 -15.09 -4.19 -4.70
N VAL A 454 -14.06 -3.76 -3.96
CA VAL A 454 -13.61 -4.43 -2.73
C VAL A 454 -14.62 -4.21 -1.61
N PHE A 455 -15.09 -2.97 -1.41
CA PHE A 455 -16.11 -2.67 -0.40
C PHE A 455 -17.47 -3.27 -0.73
N GLU A 456 -17.87 -3.33 -2.01
CA GLU A 456 -19.15 -3.94 -2.42
C GLU A 456 -19.12 -5.47 -2.35
N ARG A 457 -17.94 -6.08 -2.54
CA ARG A 457 -17.80 -7.54 -2.57
C ARG A 457 -17.62 -8.17 -1.19
N PHE A 458 -16.79 -7.56 -0.35
CA PHE A 458 -16.38 -8.15 0.93
C PHE A 458 -17.14 -7.53 2.09
N SER A 459 -17.66 -8.39 2.97
CA SER A 459 -18.49 -7.95 4.10
C SER A 459 -17.73 -7.08 5.10
N SER A 460 -16.47 -7.42 5.39
CA SER A 460 -15.65 -6.68 6.35
C SER A 460 -14.28 -6.34 5.77
N VAL A 461 -13.97 -5.04 5.75
CA VAL A 461 -12.70 -4.51 5.27
C VAL A 461 -12.09 -3.67 6.39
N VAL A 462 -10.93 -4.09 6.85
CA VAL A 462 -10.19 -3.48 7.97
C VAL A 462 -9.02 -2.70 7.38
N ILE A 463 -9.04 -1.38 7.53
CA ILE A 463 -7.94 -0.50 7.12
C ILE A 463 -7.14 -0.14 8.36
N THR A 464 -5.87 -0.55 8.44
CA THR A 464 -5.06 -0.29 9.62
C THR A 464 -3.63 0.17 9.29
N SER A 465 -3.12 1.14 10.04
CA SER A 465 -1.74 1.66 9.93
C SER A 465 -1.39 2.45 11.18
N GLY A 466 -0.10 2.65 11.46
CA GLY A 466 0.34 3.47 12.58
C GLY A 466 0.42 4.97 12.33
N THR A 467 0.16 5.41 11.11
CA THR A 467 0.32 6.82 10.69
C THR A 467 -0.84 7.36 9.86
N ILE A 468 -2.02 6.74 9.93
CA ILE A 468 -3.24 7.18 9.25
C ILE A 468 -3.93 8.31 10.03
N SER A 469 -3.40 9.53 9.91
CA SER A 469 -3.95 10.71 10.58
C SER A 469 -4.08 11.90 9.61
N PRO A 470 -5.20 12.66 9.63
CA PRO A 470 -6.41 12.44 10.41
C PRO A 470 -7.31 11.35 9.80
N LEU A 471 -8.05 10.63 10.66
CA LEU A 471 -8.87 9.48 10.27
C LEU A 471 -10.03 9.85 9.32
N ASP A 472 -10.58 11.07 9.40
CA ASP A 472 -11.72 11.52 8.58
C ASP A 472 -11.41 11.65 7.09
N MET A 473 -10.13 11.72 6.71
CA MET A 473 -9.73 11.94 5.33
C MET A 473 -9.95 10.68 4.47
N TYR A 474 -9.70 9.48 5.02
CA TYR A 474 -9.79 8.23 4.28
C TYR A 474 -11.23 7.87 3.88
N PRO A 475 -12.24 7.92 4.77
CA PRO A 475 -13.65 7.71 4.40
C PRO A 475 -14.13 8.68 3.31
N LYS A 476 -13.73 9.96 3.39
CA LYS A 476 -14.08 10.98 2.40
C LYS A 476 -13.46 10.71 1.03
N MET A 477 -12.16 10.35 0.99
CA MET A 477 -11.44 10.12 -0.27
C MET A 477 -11.81 8.80 -0.95
N LEU A 478 -12.02 7.73 -0.18
CA LEU A 478 -12.31 6.39 -0.70
C LEU A 478 -13.81 6.10 -0.82
N GLN A 479 -14.67 7.03 -0.39
CA GLN A 479 -16.13 6.96 -0.45
C GLN A 479 -16.73 5.71 0.22
N PHE A 480 -16.36 5.45 1.47
CA PHE A 480 -16.97 4.38 2.28
C PHE A 480 -17.33 4.90 3.68
N GLN A 481 -18.27 4.22 4.34
CA GLN A 481 -18.69 4.54 5.69
C GLN A 481 -18.17 3.47 6.66
N PRO A 482 -17.19 3.79 7.53
CA PRO A 482 -16.75 2.85 8.55
C PRO A 482 -17.77 2.74 9.69
N VAL A 483 -17.89 1.55 10.27
CA VAL A 483 -18.63 1.31 11.52
C VAL A 483 -17.82 1.79 12.71
N VAL A 484 -16.51 1.51 12.69
CA VAL A 484 -15.57 1.92 13.74
C VAL A 484 -14.45 2.74 13.11
N GLN A 485 -14.18 3.90 13.71
CA GLN A 485 -13.09 4.80 13.34
C GLN A 485 -12.39 5.27 14.61
N GLU A 486 -11.26 4.64 14.95
CA GLU A 486 -10.60 4.86 16.25
C GLU A 486 -9.10 5.05 16.14
N SER A 487 -8.56 5.88 17.03
CA SER A 487 -7.12 6.19 17.16
C SER A 487 -6.62 5.87 18.55
N TYR A 488 -5.71 4.90 18.63
CA TYR A 488 -5.16 4.44 19.90
C TYR A 488 -3.92 5.26 20.28
N ALA A 489 -3.91 5.71 21.54
CA ALA A 489 -2.73 6.32 22.13
C ALA A 489 -1.71 5.25 22.55
N MET A 490 -0.43 5.58 22.46
CA MET A 490 0.63 4.72 23.00
C MET A 490 0.68 4.88 24.52
N THR A 491 0.49 3.80 25.27
CA THR A 491 0.61 3.82 26.74
C THR A 491 2.03 3.44 27.13
N LEU A 492 2.80 4.41 27.63
CA LEU A 492 4.18 4.19 28.03
C LEU A 492 4.35 4.38 29.53
N THR A 493 5.10 3.48 30.17
CA THR A 493 5.54 3.62 31.57
C THR A 493 6.68 4.60 31.73
N ARG A 494 7.50 4.72 30.68
CA ARG A 494 8.57 5.70 30.55
C ARG A 494 8.42 6.33 29.17
N ASN A 495 8.64 7.63 29.04
CA ASN A 495 8.67 8.26 27.73
C ASN A 495 9.80 7.64 26.89
N SER A 496 9.47 6.66 26.04
CA SER A 496 10.42 5.94 25.20
C SER A 496 10.85 6.76 23.99
N PHE A 497 10.14 7.83 23.66
CA PHE A 497 10.54 8.76 22.62
C PHE A 497 10.28 10.20 23.04
N LEU A 498 11.01 11.10 22.39
CA LEU A 498 10.88 12.53 22.61
C LEU A 498 10.78 13.25 21.25
N PRO A 499 9.59 13.72 20.88
CA PRO A 499 9.42 14.56 19.71
C PRO A 499 9.80 16.01 20.03
N LEU A 500 10.74 16.55 19.25
CA LEU A 500 11.29 17.89 19.40
C LEU A 500 11.09 18.66 18.10
N VAL A 501 10.58 19.88 18.18
CA VAL A 501 10.42 20.75 17.01
C VAL A 501 11.44 21.88 17.07
N ILE A 502 12.44 21.81 16.20
CA ILE A 502 13.46 22.84 16.05
C ILE A 502 12.97 23.87 15.03
N THR A 503 12.71 25.08 15.50
CA THR A 503 12.15 26.16 14.68
C THR A 503 13.18 27.23 14.33
N ARG A 504 14.28 27.31 15.10
CA ARG A 504 15.33 28.32 14.97
C ARG A 504 16.72 27.72 15.12
N GLY A 505 17.69 28.26 14.38
CA GLY A 505 19.11 27.94 14.55
C GLY A 505 19.68 28.54 15.83
N SER A 506 20.95 28.23 16.13
CA SER A 506 21.70 28.87 17.23
C SER A 506 21.89 30.38 16.99
N ASP A 507 21.89 30.79 15.73
CA ASP A 507 21.89 32.20 15.28
C ASP A 507 20.50 32.87 15.31
N GLN A 508 19.48 32.20 15.87
CA GLN A 508 18.08 32.63 15.92
C GLN A 508 17.37 32.77 14.56
N VAL A 509 18.02 32.38 13.46
CA VAL A 509 17.40 32.37 12.13
C VAL A 509 16.34 31.28 12.08
N ALA A 510 15.17 31.62 11.55
CA ALA A 510 14.07 30.66 11.40
C ALA A 510 14.42 29.58 10.38
N ILE A 511 14.37 28.32 10.81
CA ILE A 511 14.69 27.17 9.96
C ILE A 511 13.43 26.75 9.20
N SER A 512 13.52 26.67 7.88
CA SER A 512 12.40 26.30 7.03
C SER A 512 12.88 25.84 5.65
N SER A 513 12.28 24.77 5.13
CA SER A 513 12.52 24.27 3.77
C SER A 513 11.51 24.80 2.73
N ARG A 514 10.92 25.98 2.98
CA ARG A 514 10.11 26.68 1.96
C ARG A 514 10.98 27.05 0.76
N PHE A 515 10.41 26.98 -0.45
CA PHE A 515 11.15 27.22 -1.70
C PHE A 515 11.95 28.54 -1.72
N GLU A 516 11.38 29.62 -1.16
CA GLU A 516 12.01 30.94 -1.09
C GLU A 516 13.26 30.97 -0.20
N VAL A 517 13.27 30.20 0.89
CA VAL A 517 14.27 30.28 1.96
C VAL A 517 15.22 29.08 1.95
N ARG A 518 14.87 27.99 1.23
CA ARG A 518 15.60 26.72 1.28
C ARG A 518 17.02 26.79 0.70
N ASN A 519 17.28 27.76 -0.18
CA ASN A 519 18.60 28.01 -0.79
C ASN A 519 19.40 29.06 -0.03
N ASP A 520 18.85 29.64 1.05
CA ASP A 520 19.59 30.59 1.89
C ASP A 520 20.76 29.86 2.58
N PRO A 521 22.01 30.28 2.36
CA PRO A 521 23.18 29.68 3.00
C PRO A 521 23.07 29.64 4.54
N ALA A 522 22.36 30.59 5.16
CA ALA A 522 22.17 30.58 6.61
C ALA A 522 21.33 29.39 7.09
N VAL A 523 20.26 29.04 6.37
CA VAL A 523 19.41 27.88 6.69
C VAL A 523 20.16 26.57 6.42
N VAL A 524 20.89 26.48 5.31
CA VAL A 524 21.71 25.30 4.96
C VAL A 524 22.78 25.07 6.02
N ARG A 525 23.47 26.13 6.47
CA ARG A 525 24.42 26.06 7.58
C ARG A 525 23.76 25.58 8.86
N ASN A 526 22.60 26.13 9.22
CA ASN A 526 21.87 25.73 10.43
C ASN A 526 21.44 24.25 10.42
N PHE A 527 21.02 23.72 9.27
CA PHE A 527 20.77 22.28 9.15
C PHE A 527 22.04 21.46 9.35
N GLY A 528 23.17 21.92 8.81
CA GLY A 528 24.47 21.30 9.02
C GLY A 528 24.90 21.33 10.49
N SER A 529 24.69 22.46 11.18
CA SER A 529 24.97 22.60 12.62
C SER A 529 24.11 21.64 13.46
N ILE A 530 22.83 21.47 13.13
CA ILE A 530 21.98 20.44 13.76
C ILE A 530 22.61 19.06 13.57
N LEU A 531 22.99 18.71 12.33
CA LEU A 531 23.57 17.38 12.06
C LEU A 531 24.87 17.15 12.81
N ILE A 532 25.78 18.13 12.85
CA ILE A 532 27.05 18.07 13.58
C ILE A 532 26.79 17.83 15.06
N GLU A 533 25.94 18.65 15.68
CA GLU A 533 25.70 18.57 17.12
C GLU A 533 25.01 17.27 17.51
N TYR A 534 24.01 16.80 16.75
CA TYR A 534 23.39 15.49 16.99
C TYR A 534 24.37 14.34 16.76
N SER A 535 25.27 14.44 15.77
CA SER A 535 26.31 13.42 15.53
C SER A 535 27.30 13.29 16.69
N LYS A 536 27.52 14.36 17.47
CA LYS A 536 28.37 14.34 18.67
C LYS A 536 27.71 13.63 19.86
N ILE A 537 26.39 13.74 20.00
CA ILE A 537 25.68 13.35 21.23
C ILE A 537 24.92 12.03 21.11
N VAL A 538 24.38 11.71 19.93
CA VAL A 538 23.54 10.53 19.74
C VAL A 538 24.43 9.30 19.55
N PRO A 539 24.23 8.21 20.32
CA PRO A 539 24.96 6.96 20.10
C PRO A 539 24.52 6.28 18.79
N ASP A 540 25.40 5.46 18.21
CA ASP A 540 25.08 4.57 17.10
C ASP A 540 24.53 5.27 15.85
N GLY A 541 23.29 4.96 15.44
CA GLY A 541 22.67 5.38 14.18
C GLY A 541 21.82 6.66 14.25
N ILE A 542 22.03 7.55 13.29
CA ILE A 542 21.16 8.70 12.99
C ILE A 542 20.61 8.52 11.57
N VAL A 543 19.30 8.72 11.41
CA VAL A 543 18.66 8.73 10.08
C VAL A 543 18.10 10.12 9.82
N ALA A 544 18.60 10.77 8.77
CA ALA A 544 18.21 12.10 8.38
C ALA A 544 17.40 12.05 7.09
N PHE A 545 16.13 12.41 7.16
CA PHE A 545 15.26 12.48 6.00
C PHE A 545 15.23 13.87 5.40
N PHE A 546 15.23 13.95 4.08
CA PHE A 546 15.06 15.17 3.29
C PHE A 546 13.76 15.11 2.47
N PRO A 547 13.18 16.25 2.05
CA PRO A 547 11.95 16.27 1.27
C PRO A 547 12.08 15.68 -0.15
N SER A 548 13.26 15.82 -0.78
CA SER A 548 13.52 15.33 -2.14
C SER A 548 15.00 15.05 -2.39
N TYR A 549 15.29 14.19 -3.39
CA TYR A 549 16.67 13.89 -3.82
C TYR A 549 17.41 15.14 -4.29
N LEU A 550 16.79 15.97 -5.12
CA LEU A 550 17.39 17.22 -5.61
C LEU A 550 17.80 18.14 -4.46
N TYR A 551 16.97 18.25 -3.42
CA TYR A 551 17.29 19.08 -2.27
C TYR A 551 18.43 18.49 -1.43
N MET A 552 18.40 17.18 -1.20
CA MET A 552 19.47 16.46 -0.51
C MET A 552 20.81 16.64 -1.23
N GLU A 553 20.88 16.43 -2.53
CA GLU A 553 22.10 16.61 -3.34
C GLU A 553 22.64 18.04 -3.23
N SER A 554 21.77 19.05 -3.36
CA SER A 554 22.15 20.46 -3.23
C SER A 554 22.72 20.80 -1.84
N ILE A 555 22.12 20.27 -0.78
CA ILE A 555 22.58 20.48 0.59
C ILE A 555 23.90 19.76 0.84
N VAL A 556 24.02 18.51 0.41
CA VAL A 556 25.23 17.71 0.61
C VAL A 556 26.41 18.34 -0.12
N ALA A 557 26.22 18.85 -1.35
CA ALA A 557 27.23 19.61 -2.07
C ALA A 557 27.64 20.88 -1.29
N ALA A 558 26.67 21.68 -0.84
CA ALA A 558 26.95 22.87 -0.06
C ALA A 558 27.66 22.56 1.28
N TRP A 559 27.27 21.48 1.97
CA TRP A 559 27.92 21.03 3.21
C TRP A 559 29.35 20.53 2.99
N ASN A 560 29.65 19.96 1.82
CA ASN A 560 31.01 19.59 1.45
C ASN A 560 31.88 20.86 1.28
N ASP A 561 31.39 21.84 0.53
CA ASP A 561 32.10 23.10 0.28
C ASP A 561 32.32 23.92 1.55
N MET A 562 31.37 23.88 2.49
CA MET A 562 31.47 24.52 3.81
C MET A 562 32.33 23.72 4.81
N GLY A 563 32.77 22.51 4.49
CA GLY A 563 33.54 21.63 5.38
C GLY A 563 32.73 20.99 6.52
N ILE A 564 31.39 21.11 6.50
CA ILE A 564 30.47 20.56 7.51
C ILE A 564 30.51 19.03 7.52
N LEU A 565 30.56 18.40 6.32
CA LEU A 565 30.63 16.94 6.22
C LEU A 565 31.89 16.36 6.86
N ASN A 566 33.02 17.08 6.76
CA ASN A 566 34.28 16.66 7.39
C ASN A 566 34.18 16.67 8.91
N GLU A 567 33.38 17.58 9.49
CA GLU A 567 33.12 17.58 10.93
C GLU A 567 32.24 16.42 11.37
N VAL A 568 31.19 16.11 10.59
CA VAL A 568 30.33 14.95 10.84
C VAL A 568 31.14 13.64 10.75
N TRP A 569 32.00 13.51 9.74
CA TRP A 569 32.85 12.33 9.51
C TRP A 569 33.75 11.99 10.69
N LYS A 570 34.24 13.01 11.43
CA LYS A 570 35.06 12.79 12.63
C LYS A 570 34.32 11.95 13.67
N HIS A 571 33.00 12.12 13.76
CA HIS A 571 32.16 11.45 14.74
C HIS A 571 31.48 10.19 14.20
N LYS A 572 30.89 10.22 12.99
CA LYS A 572 30.11 9.12 12.41
C LYS A 572 30.36 8.96 10.91
N LEU A 573 30.22 7.74 10.40
CA LEU A 573 30.29 7.48 8.96
C LEU A 573 29.02 7.98 8.25
N ILE A 574 29.15 8.50 7.03
CA ILE A 574 28.03 9.05 6.28
C ILE A 574 27.70 8.12 5.13
N PHE A 575 26.43 7.75 5.02
CA PHE A 575 25.86 6.98 3.92
C PHE A 575 24.72 7.80 3.30
N VAL A 576 24.60 7.74 1.97
CA VAL A 576 23.61 8.52 1.23
C VAL A 576 22.74 7.56 0.42
N GLU A 577 21.43 7.75 0.49
CA GLU A 577 20.47 7.04 -0.35
C GLU A 577 20.55 7.55 -1.79
N THR A 578 20.55 6.64 -2.75
CA THR A 578 20.46 6.99 -4.17
C THR A 578 19.18 6.43 -4.78
N PRO A 579 18.72 6.95 -5.94
CA PRO A 579 17.56 6.38 -6.61
C PRO A 579 17.75 4.90 -7.02
N ASP A 580 18.99 4.44 -7.18
CA ASP A 580 19.30 3.04 -7.50
C ASP A 580 19.09 2.13 -6.28
N ALA A 581 18.35 1.04 -6.50
CA ALA A 581 18.01 0.07 -5.46
C ALA A 581 19.24 -0.73 -5.01
N ASN A 582 20.16 -1.06 -5.92
CA ASN A 582 21.31 -1.90 -5.59
C ASN A 582 22.31 -1.13 -4.72
N GLU A 583 22.63 0.10 -5.12
CA GLU A 583 23.51 0.98 -4.35
C GLU A 583 22.92 1.29 -2.97
N THR A 584 21.62 1.62 -2.90
CA THR A 584 20.93 1.84 -1.62
C THR A 584 20.97 0.61 -0.71
N SER A 585 20.84 -0.60 -1.27
CA SER A 585 20.92 -1.84 -0.48
C SER A 585 22.32 -2.02 0.13
N ILE A 586 23.37 -1.76 -0.66
CA ILE A 586 24.77 -1.81 -0.19
C ILE A 586 25.04 -0.73 0.87
N ALA A 587 24.53 0.49 0.65
CA ALA A 587 24.66 1.59 1.61
C ALA A 587 23.99 1.26 2.95
N LEU A 588 22.80 0.65 2.91
CA LEU A 588 22.08 0.23 4.11
C LEU A 588 22.81 -0.90 4.86
N GLU A 589 23.36 -1.89 4.13
CA GLU A 589 24.12 -2.98 4.74
C GLU A 589 25.37 -2.45 5.47
N ASN A 590 26.09 -1.54 4.82
CA ASN A 590 27.26 -0.89 5.42
C ASN A 590 26.88 0.03 6.59
N TYR A 591 25.73 0.70 6.52
CA TYR A 591 25.18 1.49 7.63
C TYR A 591 24.94 0.62 8.87
N ARG A 592 24.28 -0.54 8.70
CA ARG A 592 24.04 -1.50 9.80
C ARG A 592 25.35 -1.99 10.40
N ARG A 593 26.30 -2.43 9.56
CA ARG A 593 27.65 -2.85 9.99
C ARG A 593 28.38 -1.76 10.78
N ALA A 594 28.28 -0.50 10.35
CA ALA A 594 28.94 0.62 11.04
C ALA A 594 28.33 0.89 12.43
N CYS A 595 27.01 0.71 12.58
CA CYS A 595 26.33 0.81 13.87
C CYS A 595 26.73 -0.35 14.79
N ASP A 596 26.77 -1.58 14.27
CA ASP A 596 27.08 -2.77 15.07
C ASP A 596 28.55 -2.83 15.52
N ASN A 597 29.46 -2.27 14.72
CA ASN A 597 30.88 -2.15 15.07
C ASN A 597 31.19 -1.00 16.06
N GLY A 598 30.18 -0.24 16.50
CA GLY A 598 30.33 0.83 17.49
C GLY A 598 30.95 2.13 16.97
N ARG A 599 31.19 2.26 15.65
CA ARG A 599 31.62 3.55 15.05
C ARG A 599 30.46 4.54 14.96
N GLY A 600 29.25 4.02 14.74
CA GLY A 600 28.05 4.82 14.49
C GLY A 600 28.02 5.39 13.07
N ALA A 601 26.81 5.66 12.58
CA ALA A 601 26.61 6.10 11.22
C ALA A 601 25.44 7.09 11.10
N VAL A 602 25.49 7.89 10.03
CA VAL A 602 24.45 8.81 9.59
C VAL A 602 23.98 8.34 8.23
N LEU A 603 22.69 8.05 8.10
CA LEU A 603 22.04 7.75 6.83
C LEU A 603 21.26 8.97 6.35
N LEU A 604 21.70 9.58 5.26
CA LEU A 604 20.97 10.65 4.58
C LEU A 604 20.01 10.02 3.56
N SER A 605 18.72 10.21 3.78
CA SER A 605 17.64 9.56 3.03
C SER A 605 16.57 10.55 2.60
N VAL A 606 15.67 10.13 1.72
CA VAL A 606 14.54 10.93 1.27
C VAL A 606 13.24 10.43 1.91
N ALA A 607 12.39 11.35 2.37
CA ALA A 607 11.14 11.04 3.09
C ALA A 607 10.06 10.36 2.23
N ARG A 608 10.24 10.39 0.90
CA ARG A 608 9.43 9.67 -0.09
C ARG A 608 10.26 8.64 -0.87
N GLY A 609 11.46 8.34 -0.36
CA GLY A 609 12.39 7.39 -0.95
C GLY A 609 12.08 5.96 -0.51
N LYS A 610 12.81 5.00 -1.06
CA LYS A 610 12.59 3.57 -0.77
C LYS A 610 12.89 3.22 0.68
N VAL A 611 13.89 3.89 1.26
CA VAL A 611 14.29 3.72 2.66
C VAL A 611 13.17 4.12 3.63
N SER A 612 12.41 5.16 3.29
CA SER A 612 11.28 5.64 4.10
C SER A 612 10.03 4.76 4.03
N GLU A 613 9.97 3.76 3.15
CA GLU A 613 8.80 2.88 2.98
C GLU A 613 9.02 1.44 3.44
N GLY A 614 10.14 0.81 3.06
CA GLY A 614 10.30 -0.65 3.21
C GLY A 614 11.34 -1.11 4.25
N ILE A 615 12.05 -0.16 4.89
CA ILE A 615 13.19 -0.49 5.76
C ILE A 615 12.86 -0.13 7.20
N ASP A 616 13.15 -1.06 8.09
CA ASP A 616 13.00 -0.90 9.52
C ASP A 616 14.35 -0.58 10.18
N PHE A 617 14.33 0.40 11.10
CA PHE A 617 15.47 0.85 11.89
C PHE A 617 15.29 0.37 13.33
N ASP A 618 15.68 -0.87 13.57
CA ASP A 618 15.49 -1.50 14.88
C ASP A 618 16.57 -1.03 15.87
N HIS A 619 16.17 -0.71 17.11
CA HIS A 619 17.08 -0.46 18.23
C HIS A 619 18.20 0.58 17.95
N ASN A 620 19.45 0.13 17.87
CA ASN A 620 20.64 0.96 17.69
C ASN A 620 20.71 1.58 16.29
N TYR A 621 19.98 1.05 15.30
CA TYR A 621 19.99 1.54 13.93
C TYR A 621 19.26 2.87 13.74
N GLY A 622 18.50 3.37 14.73
CA GLY A 622 17.67 4.57 14.56
C GLY A 622 17.48 5.39 15.83
N ARG A 623 18.55 5.64 16.60
CA ARG A 623 18.44 6.35 17.90
C ARG A 623 17.99 7.80 17.78
N ALA A 624 18.28 8.45 16.66
CA ALA A 624 17.66 9.73 16.32
C ALA A 624 17.22 9.73 14.86
N VAL A 625 15.96 10.11 14.63
CA VAL A 625 15.46 10.49 13.31
C VAL A 625 15.35 12.00 13.25
N ILE A 626 16.00 12.58 12.24
CA ILE A 626 15.95 14.02 11.96
C ILE A 626 15.18 14.22 10.67
N MET A 627 14.04 14.87 10.75
CA MET A 627 13.24 15.26 9.62
C MET A 627 13.63 16.69 9.20
N PHE A 628 14.51 16.81 8.20
CA PHE A 628 14.89 18.09 7.62
C PHE A 628 13.78 18.59 6.71
N GLY A 629 13.06 19.61 7.18
CA GLY A 629 11.98 20.21 6.42
C GLY A 629 10.67 19.42 6.41
N VAL A 630 9.67 19.97 5.72
CA VAL A 630 8.36 19.33 5.55
C VAL A 630 8.31 18.66 4.18
N PRO A 631 8.02 17.34 4.09
CA PRO A 631 8.08 16.60 2.83
C PRO A 631 6.84 16.86 1.96
N TYR A 632 6.70 18.06 1.44
CA TYR A 632 5.66 18.39 0.46
C TYR A 632 5.91 17.70 -0.88
N GLN A 633 4.83 17.35 -1.58
CA GLN A 633 4.90 16.98 -2.99
C GLN A 633 5.29 18.20 -3.83
N TYR A 634 5.83 17.93 -5.02
CA TYR A 634 6.15 18.97 -5.97
C TYR A 634 4.86 19.62 -6.50
N THR A 635 4.57 20.83 -6.02
CA THR A 635 3.31 21.55 -6.26
C THR A 635 3.13 22.05 -7.68
N GLU A 636 4.20 22.13 -8.46
CA GLU A 636 4.12 22.55 -9.86
C GLU A 636 3.74 21.41 -10.82
N SER A 637 3.79 20.15 -10.35
CA SER A 637 3.32 18.99 -11.09
C SER A 637 1.87 19.17 -11.55
N ARG A 638 1.64 18.96 -12.85
CA ARG A 638 0.31 19.09 -13.46
C ARG A 638 -0.64 18.00 -12.97
N ILE A 639 -0.13 16.79 -12.77
CA ILE A 639 -0.86 15.65 -12.21
C ILE A 639 -1.42 16.00 -10.84
N LEU A 640 -0.59 16.58 -9.97
CA LEU A 640 -1.02 17.00 -8.63
C LEU A 640 -2.04 18.13 -8.68
N LYS A 641 -1.84 19.15 -9.52
CA LYS A 641 -2.81 20.25 -9.68
C LYS A 641 -4.18 19.73 -10.13
N ALA A 642 -4.21 18.87 -11.15
CA ALA A 642 -5.44 18.24 -11.61
C ALA A 642 -6.14 17.44 -10.50
N ARG A 643 -5.35 16.69 -9.70
CA ARG A 643 -5.88 15.94 -8.55
C ARG A 643 -6.45 16.88 -7.49
N LEU A 644 -5.76 17.96 -7.16
CA LEU A 644 -6.21 18.94 -6.18
C LEU A 644 -7.51 19.64 -6.61
N GLU A 645 -7.62 20.03 -7.89
CA GLU A 645 -8.84 20.57 -8.47
C GLU A 645 -9.99 19.56 -8.39
N TYR A 646 -9.74 18.29 -8.72
CA TYR A 646 -10.74 17.23 -8.62
C TYR A 646 -11.21 17.00 -7.17
N LEU A 647 -10.29 16.91 -6.21
CA LEU A 647 -10.62 16.72 -4.79
C LEU A 647 -11.43 17.90 -4.22
N ARG A 648 -11.15 19.12 -4.69
CA ARG A 648 -11.90 20.32 -4.33
C ARG A 648 -13.33 20.28 -4.86
N ASP A 649 -13.50 19.91 -6.13
CA ASP A 649 -14.80 19.99 -6.80
C ASP A 649 -15.69 18.79 -6.45
N ALA A 650 -15.12 17.58 -6.36
CA ALA A 650 -15.87 16.35 -6.07
C ALA A 650 -16.10 16.12 -4.57
N TYR A 651 -15.06 16.30 -3.75
CA TYR A 651 -15.09 15.94 -2.32
C TYR A 651 -15.04 17.14 -1.37
N ARG A 652 -15.00 18.36 -1.91
CA ARG A 652 -14.88 19.61 -1.13
C ARG A 652 -13.67 19.64 -0.19
N ILE A 653 -12.61 18.91 -0.56
CA ILE A 653 -11.34 18.90 0.17
C ILE A 653 -10.49 20.06 -0.33
N ARG A 654 -10.08 20.96 0.57
CA ARG A 654 -9.24 22.10 0.21
C ARG A 654 -7.83 21.66 -0.15
N GLU A 655 -7.20 22.39 -1.07
CA GLU A 655 -5.86 22.05 -1.55
C GLU A 655 -4.81 22.06 -0.43
N SER A 656 -4.84 23.08 0.43
CA SER A 656 -3.95 23.18 1.59
C SER A 656 -4.18 22.08 2.62
N GLU A 657 -5.40 21.55 2.68
CA GLU A 657 -5.78 20.48 3.58
C GLU A 657 -5.15 19.16 3.15
N PHE A 658 -5.30 18.80 1.87
CA PHE A 658 -4.69 17.61 1.27
C PHE A 658 -3.17 17.67 1.30
N LEU A 659 -2.58 18.80 0.88
CA LEU A 659 -1.12 18.96 0.89
C LEU A 659 -0.54 18.85 2.31
N GLY A 660 -1.23 19.41 3.31
CA GLY A 660 -0.83 19.26 4.71
C GLY A 660 -0.99 17.84 5.23
N PHE A 661 -2.07 17.15 4.84
CA PHE A 661 -2.31 15.75 5.19
C PHE A 661 -1.21 14.84 4.65
N ASP A 662 -0.98 14.87 3.34
CA ASP A 662 0.02 14.01 2.70
C ASP A 662 1.44 14.30 3.20
N ALA A 663 1.79 15.57 3.43
CA ALA A 663 3.10 15.91 4.00
C ALA A 663 3.29 15.39 5.45
N MET A 664 2.27 15.50 6.30
CA MET A 664 2.36 15.00 7.68
C MET A 664 2.32 13.48 7.75
N ARG A 665 1.56 12.82 6.87
CA ARG A 665 1.57 11.36 6.70
C ARG A 665 2.98 10.82 6.44
N ASN A 666 3.67 11.37 5.43
CA ASN A 666 5.03 10.94 5.09
C ASN A 666 6.05 11.28 6.20
N ALA A 667 5.92 12.46 6.83
CA ALA A 667 6.80 12.83 7.94
C ALA A 667 6.63 11.89 9.16
N ALA A 668 5.37 11.59 9.51
CA ALA A 668 5.05 10.66 10.60
C ALA A 668 5.50 9.23 10.28
N GLN A 669 5.41 8.79 9.03
CA GLN A 669 5.92 7.49 8.60
C GLN A 669 7.44 7.39 8.79
N CYS A 670 8.20 8.40 8.34
CA CYS A 670 9.64 8.42 8.50
C CYS A 670 10.05 8.38 9.98
N VAL A 671 9.41 9.22 10.80
CA VAL A 671 9.70 9.36 12.23
C VAL A 671 9.23 8.15 13.02
N GLY A 672 8.10 7.54 12.66
CA GLY A 672 7.54 6.36 13.30
C GLY A 672 8.36 5.09 13.15
N ARG A 673 9.36 5.07 12.25
CA ARG A 673 10.26 3.92 12.06
C ARG A 673 11.24 3.69 13.20
N VAL A 674 11.44 4.69 14.06
CA VAL A 674 12.31 4.66 15.25
C VAL A 674 11.81 3.69 16.30
N LEU A 675 10.49 3.46 16.38
CA LEU A 675 9.88 2.70 17.47
C LEU A 675 9.43 1.33 17.01
N ARG A 676 10.00 0.29 17.63
CA ARG A 676 9.67 -1.12 17.35
C ARG A 676 9.08 -1.86 18.53
N GLY A 677 9.26 -1.33 19.74
CA GLY A 677 8.70 -1.88 20.97
C GLY A 677 8.78 -0.85 22.09
N LYS A 678 8.05 -1.10 23.19
CA LYS A 678 8.06 -0.20 24.35
C LYS A 678 9.42 -0.16 25.08
N THR A 679 10.23 -1.21 24.90
CA THR A 679 11.61 -1.28 25.41
C THR A 679 12.60 -0.46 24.60
N ASP A 680 12.26 -0.17 23.35
CA ASP A 680 13.11 0.63 22.47
C ASP A 680 12.96 2.12 22.79
N TRP A 681 13.91 2.92 22.34
CA TRP A 681 13.84 4.37 22.47
C TRP A 681 14.50 5.10 21.33
N GLY A 682 14.01 6.31 21.06
CA GLY A 682 14.68 7.21 20.13
C GLY A 682 14.17 8.65 20.14
N LEU A 683 14.99 9.52 19.60
CA LEU A 683 14.72 10.95 19.45
C LEU A 683 14.06 11.21 18.10
N MET A 684 13.02 12.04 18.12
CA MET A 684 12.24 12.40 16.93
C MET A 684 12.37 13.90 16.71
N VAL A 685 13.24 14.32 15.81
CA VAL A 685 13.58 15.74 15.62
C VAL A 685 12.93 16.26 14.34
N PHE A 686 12.01 17.21 14.48
CA PHE A 686 11.38 17.92 13.38
C PHE A 686 12.10 19.27 13.17
N ALA A 687 12.93 19.36 12.14
CA ALA A 687 13.71 20.56 11.82
C ALA A 687 12.99 21.42 10.76
N ASP A 688 11.92 22.10 11.17
CA ASP A 688 11.24 23.14 10.39
C ASP A 688 10.25 23.90 11.28
N LYS A 689 10.27 25.24 11.23
CA LYS A 689 9.31 26.09 11.95
C LYS A 689 7.86 25.73 11.66
N ARG A 690 7.56 25.18 10.48
CA ARG A 690 6.19 24.87 10.09
C ARG A 690 5.57 23.73 10.92
N PHE A 691 6.35 22.80 11.48
CA PHE A 691 5.80 21.75 12.34
C PHE A 691 5.20 22.29 13.64
N ALA A 692 5.62 23.47 14.09
CA ALA A 692 5.07 24.13 15.27
C ALA A 692 3.66 24.72 15.05
N ARG A 693 3.21 24.87 13.79
CA ARG A 693 1.90 25.43 13.50
C ARG A 693 0.78 24.42 13.85
N ALA A 694 -0.28 24.91 14.49
CA ALA A 694 -1.39 24.10 14.96
C ALA A 694 -2.05 23.26 13.84
N ASP A 695 -2.21 23.81 12.63
CA ASP A 695 -2.83 23.14 11.49
C ASP A 695 -2.07 21.89 10.99
N LYS A 696 -0.76 21.87 11.20
CA LYS A 696 0.11 20.74 10.81
C LYS A 696 0.29 19.78 11.96
N ARG A 697 0.52 20.33 13.15
CA ARG A 697 0.67 19.55 14.37
C ARG A 697 -0.56 18.69 14.67
N ALA A 698 -1.76 19.22 14.43
CA ALA A 698 -3.01 18.47 14.61
C ALA A 698 -3.16 17.28 13.63
N LYS A 699 -2.41 17.26 12.53
CA LYS A 699 -2.43 16.15 11.55
C LYS A 699 -1.42 15.06 11.87
N LEU A 700 -0.50 15.29 12.81
CA LEU A 700 0.37 14.22 13.29
C LEU A 700 -0.46 13.21 14.10
N PRO A 701 -0.10 11.91 14.04
CA PRO A 701 -0.72 10.87 14.85
C PRO A 701 -0.86 11.25 16.32
N ARG A 702 -1.97 10.88 16.95
CA ARG A 702 -2.28 11.19 18.36
C ARG A 702 -1.15 10.74 19.30
N TRP A 703 -0.59 9.57 19.03
CA TRP A 703 0.48 8.98 19.84
C TRP A 703 1.80 9.76 19.77
N ILE A 704 2.07 10.54 18.72
CA ILE A 704 3.22 11.47 18.67
C ILE A 704 2.83 12.78 19.34
N ASN A 705 1.68 13.34 18.97
CA ASN A 705 1.28 14.68 19.37
C ASN A 705 1.10 14.83 20.89
N GLN A 706 0.66 13.78 21.58
CA GLN A 706 0.52 13.75 23.04
C GLN A 706 1.85 13.96 23.79
N TYR A 707 2.99 13.63 23.16
CA TYR A 707 4.33 13.79 23.77
C TYR A 707 5.07 15.05 23.29
N ILE A 708 4.50 15.81 22.34
CA ILE A 708 5.03 17.14 22.01
C ILE A 708 4.58 18.09 23.10
N THR A 709 5.42 18.37 24.09
CA THR A 709 5.10 19.38 25.10
C THR A 709 5.13 20.78 24.47
N GLU A 710 4.43 21.76 25.07
CA GLU A 710 4.51 23.16 24.61
C GLU A 710 5.96 23.67 24.60
N THR A 711 6.73 23.28 25.61
CA THR A 711 8.18 23.58 25.71
C THR A 711 8.99 22.98 24.56
N ALA A 712 8.60 21.80 24.05
CA ALA A 712 9.30 21.11 22.97
C ALA A 712 8.85 21.53 21.55
N SER A 713 7.85 22.40 21.46
CA SER A 713 7.22 22.77 20.17
C SER A 713 7.93 23.90 19.41
N ASN A 714 8.76 24.69 20.09
CA ASN A 714 9.42 25.87 19.53
C ASN A 714 10.82 26.04 20.10
N LEU A 715 11.73 25.16 19.69
CA LEU A 715 13.08 25.08 20.21
C LEU A 715 14.12 25.73 19.28
N SER A 716 15.15 26.33 19.87
CA SER A 716 16.43 26.54 19.20
C SER A 716 17.25 25.25 19.20
N THR A 717 18.25 25.17 18.32
CA THR A 717 19.17 24.01 18.27
C THR A 717 19.77 23.69 19.64
N ASP A 718 20.30 24.68 20.37
CA ASP A 718 20.98 24.45 21.66
C ASP A 718 20.03 23.96 22.77
N MET A 719 18.79 24.47 22.77
CA MET A 719 17.76 24.05 23.72
C MET A 719 17.30 22.62 23.43
N ALA A 720 17.13 22.27 22.15
CA ALA A 720 16.80 20.92 21.73
C ALA A 720 17.89 19.91 22.10
N LEU A 721 19.17 20.29 21.98
CA LEU A 721 20.30 19.45 22.39
C LEU A 721 20.31 19.21 23.91
N THR A 722 19.98 20.24 24.70
CA THR A 722 19.92 20.11 26.16
C THR A 722 18.83 19.13 26.59
N LEU A 723 17.64 19.24 26.01
CA LEU A 723 16.54 18.30 26.25
C LEU A 723 16.90 16.89 25.77
N SER A 724 17.52 16.76 24.59
CA SER A 724 17.96 15.47 24.06
C SER A 724 18.97 14.78 24.98
N LYS A 725 19.95 15.52 25.51
CA LYS A 725 20.94 14.99 26.47
C LYS A 725 20.28 14.52 27.76
N LEU A 726 19.34 15.32 28.30
CA LEU A 726 18.60 14.98 29.52
C LEU A 726 17.78 13.69 29.32
N PHE A 727 17.08 13.62 28.18
CA PHE A 727 16.31 12.44 27.79
C PHE A 727 17.20 11.20 27.71
N MET A 728 18.29 11.25 26.93
CA MET A 728 19.19 10.10 26.77
C MET A 728 19.82 9.66 28.10
N ARG A 729 20.13 10.59 29.01
CA ARG A 729 20.63 10.24 30.35
C ARG A 729 19.58 9.52 31.19
N THR A 730 18.33 9.96 31.13
CA THR A 730 17.21 9.36 31.86
C THR A 730 16.85 7.99 31.28
N ILE A 731 16.86 7.87 29.95
CA ILE A 731 16.50 6.66 29.20
C ILE A 731 17.54 5.54 29.32
N SER A 732 18.79 5.90 29.65
CA SER A 732 19.89 4.94 29.81
C SER A 732 19.95 4.31 31.21
N GLN A 733 19.09 4.74 32.14
CA GLN A 733 18.99 4.15 33.48
C GLN A 733 18.16 2.85 33.44
N ASN A 734 18.41 1.94 34.40
CA ASN A 734 17.90 0.56 34.39
C ASN A 734 16.37 0.47 34.16
N PRO A 735 15.90 -0.26 33.13
CA PRO A 735 14.52 -0.20 32.65
C PRO A 735 13.51 -1.13 33.37
N ASN A 736 13.94 -1.90 34.38
CA ASN A 736 13.29 -3.19 34.69
C ASN A 736 12.30 -3.24 35.86
N GLU A 737 12.09 -2.19 36.65
CA GLU A 737 11.33 -2.38 37.91
C GLU A 737 9.82 -2.10 37.87
N ASN A 738 9.24 -1.38 36.89
CA ASN A 738 7.84 -0.92 36.99
C ASN A 738 6.98 -0.97 35.71
N GLN A 739 7.20 -1.91 34.79
CA GLN A 739 6.42 -1.95 33.53
C GLN A 739 5.02 -2.62 33.66
N THR A 740 4.87 -3.55 34.60
CA THR A 740 3.65 -4.35 34.79
C THR A 740 2.53 -3.55 35.44
N GLY A 741 1.31 -3.65 34.91
CA GLY A 741 0.10 -2.98 35.39
C GLY A 741 -0.24 -1.68 34.66
N ILE A 742 0.75 -1.00 34.06
CA ILE A 742 0.55 0.25 33.30
C ILE A 742 0.69 0.02 31.80
N SER A 743 1.89 -0.31 31.32
CA SER A 743 2.14 -0.47 29.88
C SER A 743 2.07 -1.93 29.43
N LEU A 744 2.22 -2.88 30.35
CA LEU A 744 2.10 -4.33 30.14
C LEU A 744 1.07 -4.90 31.13
N TRP A 745 0.02 -5.53 30.61
CA TRP A 745 -1.04 -6.18 31.36
C TRP A 745 -0.82 -7.70 31.41
N ARG A 746 -1.06 -8.25 32.61
CA ARG A 746 -1.23 -9.69 32.83
C ARG A 746 -2.72 -10.05 32.74
N LEU A 747 -3.03 -11.34 32.86
CA LEU A 747 -4.41 -11.84 32.84
C LEU A 747 -5.28 -11.17 33.92
N GLU A 748 -4.78 -11.05 35.15
CA GLU A 748 -5.48 -10.38 36.26
C GLU A 748 -5.82 -8.91 35.96
N ASP A 749 -4.96 -8.20 35.22
CA ASP A 749 -5.18 -6.80 34.86
C ASP A 749 -6.30 -6.66 33.82
N ILE A 750 -6.38 -7.62 32.89
CA ILE A 750 -7.46 -7.70 31.89
C ILE A 750 -8.79 -7.96 32.60
N GLU A 751 -8.84 -8.92 33.54
CA GLU A 751 -10.06 -9.23 34.29
C GLU A 751 -10.56 -8.03 35.10
N LYS A 752 -9.65 -7.29 35.74
CA LYS A 752 -10.00 -6.03 36.44
C LYS A 752 -10.53 -4.96 35.47
N ALA A 753 -9.90 -4.80 34.31
CA ALA A 753 -10.37 -3.85 33.30
C ALA A 753 -11.76 -4.21 32.79
N GLN A 754 -12.04 -5.51 32.59
CA GLN A 754 -13.35 -6.02 32.19
C GLN A 754 -14.42 -5.85 33.27
N ALA A 755 -14.07 -6.04 34.54
CA ALA A 755 -14.99 -5.79 35.65
C ALA A 755 -15.38 -4.30 35.69
N LYS A 756 -14.40 -3.41 35.55
CA LYS A 756 -14.64 -1.96 35.50
C LYS A 756 -15.48 -1.54 34.30
N GLN A 757 -15.24 -2.11 33.11
CA GLN A 757 -16.06 -1.83 31.93
C GLN A 757 -17.52 -2.27 32.12
N ARG A 758 -17.75 -3.42 32.79
CA ARG A 758 -19.10 -3.90 33.12
C ARG A 758 -19.80 -3.00 34.14
N GLU A 759 -19.09 -2.54 35.16
CA GLU A 759 -19.63 -1.57 36.13
C GLU A 759 -20.06 -0.28 35.44
N LEU A 760 -19.21 0.29 34.57
CA LEU A 760 -19.53 1.50 33.81
C LEU A 760 -20.70 1.31 32.85
N ALA A 761 -20.83 0.13 32.21
CA ALA A 761 -21.97 -0.18 31.36
C ALA A 761 -23.28 -0.24 32.16
N LEU A 762 -23.26 -0.86 33.35
CA LEU A 762 -24.40 -0.91 34.26
C LEU A 762 -24.78 0.49 34.77
N GLU A 763 -23.80 1.36 35.07
CA GLU A 763 -24.04 2.75 35.45
C GLU A 763 -24.67 3.56 34.30
N ALA A 764 -24.23 3.36 33.07
CA ALA A 764 -24.79 4.02 31.89
C ALA A 764 -26.22 3.56 31.58
N GLU A 765 -26.52 2.26 31.76
CA GLU A 765 -27.87 1.72 31.63
C GLU A 765 -28.80 2.24 32.73
N GLN A 766 -28.30 2.43 33.96
CA GLN A 766 -29.06 3.02 35.06
C GLN A 766 -29.35 4.51 34.84
N GLN A 767 -28.46 5.25 34.19
CA GLN A 767 -28.68 6.67 33.84
C GLN A 767 -29.64 6.87 32.65
N HIS A 768 -29.77 5.88 31.77
CA HIS A 768 -30.75 5.91 30.67
C HIS A 768 -32.07 5.18 30.98
N GLY A 769 -32.20 4.62 32.19
CA GLY A 769 -33.36 3.85 32.63
C GLY A 769 -34.38 4.59 33.50
N GLU A 770 -34.21 5.89 33.77
CA GLU A 770 -35.29 6.68 34.40
C GLU A 770 -36.39 6.97 33.35
N PRO A 771 -37.63 6.47 33.54
CA PRO A 771 -38.75 6.93 32.75
C PRO A 771 -38.96 8.43 33.05
N MET A 772 -39.23 9.25 32.04
CA MET A 772 -39.98 10.47 32.29
C MET A 772 -41.30 10.04 32.95
N ASP A 773 -41.48 10.39 34.22
CA ASP A 773 -42.77 10.30 34.88
C ASP A 773 -43.76 11.21 34.13
N GLU A 774 -44.56 10.59 33.26
CA GLU A 774 -45.86 11.10 32.86
C GLU A 774 -46.79 10.99 34.08
N ASP A 775 -46.80 12.01 34.94
CA ASP A 775 -47.95 12.38 35.77
C ASP A 775 -47.66 13.72 36.47
N ASP A 776 -48.10 14.82 35.84
CA ASP A 776 -48.62 16.01 36.51
C ASP A 776 -49.40 16.86 35.49
N GLU A 777 -50.65 16.44 35.23
CA GLU A 777 -51.63 17.24 34.50
C GLU A 777 -52.41 18.15 35.49
N TYR A 778 -52.50 19.43 35.14
CA TYR A 778 -53.36 20.51 35.68
C TYR A 778 -52.86 21.40 36.85
N GLY A 779 -52.36 22.58 36.47
CA GLY A 779 -52.16 23.74 37.34
C GLY A 779 -52.05 25.06 36.57
N ASP A 780 -53.20 25.54 36.09
CA ASP A 780 -53.61 26.92 35.78
C ASP A 780 -52.57 28.07 35.63
N GLY A 781 -52.61 28.69 34.45
CA GLY A 781 -52.44 30.13 34.16
C GLY A 781 -51.54 31.04 35.01
N GLY A 782 -50.47 31.56 34.40
CA GLY A 782 -49.84 32.80 34.86
C GLY A 782 -48.50 33.11 34.19
N LEU A 783 -48.53 33.96 33.16
CA LEU A 783 -47.35 34.73 32.73
C LEU A 783 -46.96 35.68 33.86
N ASP A 784 -45.70 35.65 34.30
CA ASP A 784 -45.12 36.75 35.05
C ASP A 784 -43.83 37.22 34.38
N ASP A 785 -43.93 38.38 33.73
CA ASP A 785 -42.86 39.21 33.23
C ASP A 785 -42.00 39.69 34.41
N ARG A 786 -40.78 39.17 34.54
CA ARG A 786 -39.66 39.88 35.17
C ARG A 786 -38.34 39.16 34.96
N MET A 787 -37.31 39.95 34.68
CA MET A 787 -35.88 39.60 34.57
C MET A 787 -35.35 39.32 33.15
N LEU A 788 -35.78 40.13 32.18
CA LEU A 788 -34.92 40.59 31.08
C LEU A 788 -34.45 42.02 31.41
N ALA A 789 -33.35 42.15 32.13
CA ALA A 789 -32.54 43.37 32.18
C ALA A 789 -31.23 43.07 32.93
N ASP A 790 -30.11 43.34 32.24
CA ASP A 790 -28.83 43.81 32.77
C ASP A 790 -27.66 43.19 31.98
N VAL A 791 -27.58 43.60 30.72
CA VAL A 791 -26.30 43.69 30.00
C VAL A 791 -25.90 45.15 30.07
N ASP A 792 -25.18 45.51 31.13
CA ASP A 792 -24.45 46.78 31.18
C ASP A 792 -23.13 46.62 30.42
N LEU A 793 -23.10 47.25 29.26
CA LEU A 793 -21.89 47.80 28.64
C LEU A 793 -21.47 49.01 29.46
N ASP A 794 -20.17 49.15 29.78
CA ASP A 794 -19.56 50.48 29.74
C ASP A 794 -18.03 50.44 29.57
N VAL A 795 -17.64 51.12 28.48
CA VAL A 795 -16.40 51.87 28.16
C VAL A 795 -15.06 51.15 27.98
#